data_AF-A0A2W7L536-F1
#
_entry.id   AF-A0A2W7L536-F1
#
_cell.length_a   1.000
_cell.length_b   1.000
_cell.length_c   1.000
_cell.angle_alpha   90.00
_cell.angle_beta   90.00
_cell.angle_gamma   90.00
#
_symmetry.space_group_name_H-M   'P 1'
#
loop_
_entity.id
_entity.type
_entity.pdbx_description
1 polymer ?
#
loop_
_entity_poly.entity_id
_entity_poly.type
_entity_poly.pdbx_seq_one_letter_code
_entity_poly.pdbx_strand_id
1 'polypeptide(L)'
;MNDMAKNLILWLIIAAVLVTVMNNFSSPNEPQTLNYSDFIQQVKDGKVERVAVDGYVITGKRNDGDSFKTIRPAIQDNGLIGDLVDNHVVVEGKQPEQQSIWTQLLVASFPILVIIAVFMFFMRQMQGGAGGKGGPMSFGKSKARLLSEDQVKTTLADVAGCDEAKEEVGELVEFLRDPGKFQRLGGRIPRGVLMVGPPGTGKTLLAKAIAGEAKVPFFTISGSDFVEMFVGVGASRVRDMFEQAKKHAPCIIFIDEIDAVGRHRGAGMGGGHDEREQTLNQLLVEMDGFEMNDGIIVIAATNRPDVLDPALLRPGRFDRQVVVGLPDIRGREQILKVHMRKVPMGDDVAPAVIARGTPGFSGADLANLVNEASLFAARAGKRIVEMKEFELAKDKIMMGAERKSMVMSEKEKQNTAYHEAGHAIVGRVVPEHDPVYKVSIIPRGRALGVTMFLPEEDRYSLSKRALISQICSLYGGRIAEEMTLGFDGVTTGASNDIMRASQIARNMVTKWGLSEKLGPLMYAEEEGEVFLGRGGGGQHASFSGETAKLIDSEVRNIIDQCYGTAKQILTDNRDKLDAMADALMKYETIDADQIDDIMAGRTPREPRDWSGGNDTSGTPPVVQDGRPETPIGGPAADV
;
A
#
# COMPACT_ATOMS: atom_id res chain seq x y z
N MET A 1 -25.41 -11.71 -47.39
CA MET A 1 -26.23 -10.52 -47.70
C MET A 1 -25.32 -9.31 -47.67
N ASN A 2 -25.17 -8.60 -48.80
CA ASN A 2 -24.33 -7.40 -48.93
C ASN A 2 -24.65 -6.39 -47.83
N ASP A 3 -23.64 -5.73 -47.26
CA ASP A 3 -23.81 -4.69 -46.23
C ASP A 3 -24.73 -3.54 -46.70
N MET A 4 -24.81 -3.33 -48.01
CA MET A 4 -25.76 -2.41 -48.63
C MET A 4 -27.23 -2.78 -48.36
N ALA A 5 -27.57 -4.08 -48.34
CA ALA A 5 -28.92 -4.55 -48.07
C ALA A 5 -29.31 -4.38 -46.59
N LYS A 6 -28.35 -4.53 -45.66
CA LYS A 6 -28.60 -4.29 -44.22
C LYS A 6 -28.86 -2.82 -43.94
N ASN A 7 -28.08 -1.92 -44.54
CA ASN A 7 -28.31 -0.47 -44.41
C ASN A 7 -29.65 -0.06 -45.02
N LEU A 8 -30.04 -0.63 -46.16
CA LEU A 8 -31.29 -0.29 -46.83
C LEU A 8 -32.53 -0.75 -46.04
N ILE A 9 -32.46 -1.92 -45.39
CA ILE A 9 -33.52 -2.42 -44.48
C ILE A 9 -33.66 -1.51 -43.25
N LEU A 10 -32.55 -1.06 -42.67
CA LEU A 10 -32.56 -0.15 -41.52
C LEU A 10 -33.27 1.17 -41.85
N TRP A 11 -32.94 1.77 -43.00
CA TRP A 11 -33.57 3.02 -43.45
C TRP A 11 -35.07 2.87 -43.75
N LEU A 12 -35.50 1.72 -44.29
CA LEU A 12 -36.92 1.43 -44.51
C LEU A 12 -37.72 1.32 -43.21
N ILE A 13 -37.15 0.69 -42.17
CA ILE A 13 -37.80 0.56 -40.86
C ILE A 13 -37.97 1.95 -40.22
N ILE A 14 -36.94 2.80 -40.29
CA ILE A 14 -36.98 4.16 -39.76
C ILE A 14 -38.07 4.99 -40.47
N ALA A 15 -38.16 4.90 -41.80
CA ALA A 15 -39.18 5.62 -42.57
C ALA A 15 -40.61 5.17 -42.23
N ALA A 16 -40.84 3.86 -42.04
CA ALA A 16 -42.15 3.31 -41.70
C ALA A 16 -42.66 3.79 -40.32
N VAL A 17 -41.76 3.85 -39.33
CA VAL A 17 -42.07 4.36 -37.99
C VAL A 17 -42.45 5.84 -38.03
N LEU A 18 -41.72 6.65 -38.80
CA LEU A 18 -42.00 8.09 -38.98
C LEU A 18 -43.39 8.35 -39.56
N VAL A 19 -43.81 7.58 -40.58
CA VAL A 19 -45.14 7.74 -41.20
C VAL A 19 -46.26 7.35 -40.23
N THR A 20 -46.05 6.32 -39.40
CA THR A 20 -47.05 5.85 -38.44
C THR A 20 -47.28 6.87 -37.32
N VAL A 21 -46.22 7.54 -36.87
CA VAL A 21 -46.33 8.62 -35.89
C VAL A 21 -47.05 9.84 -36.48
N MET A 22 -46.79 10.19 -37.73
CA MET A 22 -47.38 11.37 -38.37
C MET A 22 -48.89 11.23 -38.60
N ASN A 23 -49.37 10.01 -38.87
CA ASN A 23 -50.80 9.75 -39.13
C ASN A 23 -51.69 9.81 -37.87
N ASN A 24 -51.11 9.89 -36.67
CA ASN A 24 -51.85 9.93 -35.40
C ASN A 24 -52.33 11.34 -35.00
N PHE A 25 -52.02 12.38 -35.79
CA PHE A 25 -52.24 13.78 -35.42
C PHE A 25 -53.31 14.49 -36.29
N SER A 26 -54.48 13.86 -36.47
CA SER A 26 -55.65 14.53 -37.07
C SER A 26 -56.61 15.03 -35.98
N SER A 27 -56.70 16.35 -35.78
CA SER A 27 -57.61 16.98 -34.81
C SER A 27 -59.01 17.22 -35.40
N PRO A 28 -60.13 16.90 -34.68
CA PRO A 28 -61.49 17.28 -35.09
C PRO A 28 -61.84 18.74 -34.76
N ASN A 29 -62.77 19.33 -35.54
CA ASN A 29 -63.28 20.70 -35.44
C ASN A 29 -63.66 21.15 -34.01
N GLU A 30 -63.25 22.36 -33.62
CA GLU A 30 -63.57 22.95 -32.31
C GLU A 30 -65.02 23.49 -32.24
N PRO A 31 -65.80 23.14 -31.20
CA PRO A 31 -67.10 23.74 -30.90
C PRO A 31 -66.98 25.23 -30.52
N GLN A 32 -68.04 26.01 -30.73
CA GLN A 32 -68.08 27.43 -30.35
C GLN A 32 -67.79 27.63 -28.86
N THR A 33 -66.85 28.52 -28.55
CA THR A 33 -66.42 28.86 -27.20
C THR A 33 -67.31 29.94 -26.59
N LEU A 34 -67.87 29.66 -25.41
CA LEU A 34 -68.71 30.58 -24.64
C LEU A 34 -67.97 31.07 -23.39
N ASN A 35 -68.16 32.34 -23.01
CA ASN A 35 -67.65 32.87 -21.74
C ASN A 35 -68.36 32.22 -20.55
N TYR A 36 -67.64 32.10 -19.42
CA TYR A 36 -68.16 31.37 -18.26
C TYR A 36 -69.34 32.10 -17.59
N SER A 37 -69.32 33.43 -17.57
CA SER A 37 -70.44 34.25 -17.10
C SER A 37 -71.71 34.01 -17.94
N ASP A 38 -71.58 33.93 -19.26
CA ASP A 38 -72.70 33.68 -20.17
C ASP A 38 -73.25 32.26 -20.01
N PHE A 39 -72.38 31.29 -19.74
CA PHE A 39 -72.79 29.92 -19.41
C PHE A 39 -73.65 29.90 -18.15
N ILE A 40 -73.21 30.55 -17.07
CA ILE A 40 -73.97 30.62 -15.81
C ILE A 40 -75.32 31.32 -16.03
N GLN A 41 -75.37 32.38 -16.83
CA GLN A 41 -76.62 33.06 -17.17
C GLN A 41 -77.56 32.14 -17.96
N GLN A 42 -77.07 31.39 -18.94
CA GLN A 42 -77.87 30.43 -19.70
C GLN A 42 -78.39 29.26 -18.85
N VAL A 43 -77.65 28.86 -17.82
CA VAL A 43 -78.11 27.88 -16.84
C VAL A 43 -79.22 28.48 -15.96
N LYS A 44 -79.08 29.72 -15.46
CA LYS A 44 -80.13 30.43 -14.70
C LYS A 44 -81.41 30.60 -15.54
N ASP A 45 -81.26 30.86 -16.84
CA ASP A 45 -82.36 31.01 -17.81
C ASP A 45 -83.01 29.66 -18.23
N GLY A 46 -82.48 28.51 -17.80
CA GLY A 46 -83.01 27.19 -18.15
C GLY A 46 -82.76 26.71 -19.59
N LYS A 47 -81.80 27.31 -20.31
CA LYS A 47 -81.51 27.03 -21.74
C LYS A 47 -80.56 25.84 -21.98
N VAL A 48 -79.98 25.28 -20.93
CA VAL A 48 -78.96 24.22 -21.01
C VAL A 48 -79.57 22.87 -20.68
N GLU A 49 -79.44 21.91 -21.59
CA GLU A 49 -80.01 20.56 -21.46
C GLU A 49 -79.11 19.66 -20.61
N ARG A 50 -77.82 19.59 -20.95
CA ARG A 50 -76.83 18.79 -20.22
C ARG A 50 -75.45 19.41 -20.29
N VAL A 51 -74.65 19.13 -19.27
CA VAL A 51 -73.27 19.60 -19.15
C VAL A 51 -72.38 18.45 -18.68
N ALA A 52 -71.21 18.31 -19.31
CA ALA A 52 -70.11 17.45 -18.90
C ALA A 52 -68.91 18.32 -18.50
N VAL A 53 -68.36 18.06 -17.32
CA VAL A 53 -67.22 18.82 -16.76
C VAL A 53 -66.00 17.91 -16.73
N ASP A 54 -64.95 18.29 -17.46
CA ASP A 54 -63.66 17.61 -17.49
C ASP A 54 -62.54 18.58 -17.08
N GLY A 55 -62.15 18.50 -15.81
CA GLY A 55 -61.20 19.43 -15.18
C GLY A 55 -61.71 20.89 -15.24
N TYR A 56 -61.00 21.73 -16.01
CA TYR A 56 -61.36 23.13 -16.24
C TYR A 56 -62.27 23.34 -17.45
N VAL A 57 -62.46 22.33 -18.30
CA VAL A 57 -63.25 22.45 -19.53
C VAL A 57 -64.65 21.92 -19.28
N ILE A 58 -65.64 22.74 -19.61
CA ILE A 58 -67.05 22.40 -19.53
C ILE A 58 -67.58 22.33 -20.96
N THR A 59 -68.14 21.18 -21.34
CA THR A 59 -68.83 21.02 -22.62
C THR A 59 -70.30 20.74 -22.35
N GLY A 60 -71.18 21.46 -23.02
CA GLY A 60 -72.61 21.36 -22.80
C GLY A 60 -73.40 21.35 -24.09
N LYS A 61 -74.64 20.89 -24.00
CA LYS A 61 -75.61 20.94 -25.09
C LYS A 61 -76.78 21.80 -24.65
N ARG A 62 -77.19 22.73 -25.50
CA ARG A 62 -78.38 23.57 -25.31
C ARG A 62 -79.63 22.85 -25.76
N ASN A 63 -80.79 23.33 -25.29
CA ASN A 63 -82.09 22.77 -25.65
C ASN A 63 -82.40 22.89 -27.17
N ASP A 64 -81.72 23.78 -27.88
CA ASP A 64 -81.82 23.97 -29.34
C ASP A 64 -81.02 22.94 -30.17
N GLY A 65 -80.21 22.11 -29.51
CA GLY A 65 -79.37 21.10 -30.16
C GLY A 65 -77.88 21.45 -30.24
N ASP A 66 -77.51 22.72 -30.03
CA ASP A 66 -76.14 23.19 -30.22
C ASP A 66 -75.22 22.83 -29.05
N SER A 67 -73.98 22.44 -29.37
CA SER A 67 -72.93 22.18 -28.38
C SER A 67 -72.05 23.40 -28.16
N PHE A 68 -71.79 23.73 -26.90
CA PHE A 68 -70.87 24.80 -26.51
C PHE A 68 -69.74 24.26 -25.64
N LYS A 69 -68.61 24.96 -25.66
CA LYS A 69 -67.47 24.73 -24.78
C LYS A 69 -67.21 25.99 -23.97
N THR A 70 -67.12 25.89 -22.66
CA THR A 70 -66.69 26.99 -21.79
C THR A 70 -65.59 26.51 -20.85
N ILE A 71 -64.82 27.43 -20.29
CA ILE A 71 -63.71 27.11 -19.39
C ILE A 71 -64.02 27.69 -18.03
N ARG A 72 -64.04 26.83 -17.01
CA ARG A 72 -64.23 27.23 -15.61
C ARG A 72 -62.99 27.98 -15.12
N PRO A 73 -63.12 29.21 -14.61
CA PRO A 73 -62.04 29.92 -13.95
C PRO A 73 -61.55 29.15 -12.71
N ALA A 74 -60.23 29.05 -12.53
CA ALA A 74 -59.60 28.39 -11.40
C ALA A 74 -59.58 29.29 -10.14
N ILE A 75 -60.76 29.74 -9.68
CA ILE A 75 -60.91 30.56 -8.47
C ILE A 75 -61.42 29.66 -7.33
N GLN A 76 -60.75 29.69 -6.18
CA GLN A 76 -61.04 28.81 -5.03
C GLN A 76 -62.09 29.37 -4.06
N ASP A 77 -62.49 30.64 -4.19
CA ASP A 77 -63.52 31.27 -3.36
C ASP A 77 -64.93 31.02 -3.93
N ASN A 78 -65.76 30.30 -3.16
CA ASN A 78 -67.12 29.93 -3.57
C ASN A 78 -68.10 31.11 -3.61
N GLY A 79 -67.83 32.23 -2.91
CA GLY A 79 -68.72 33.40 -2.89
C GLY A 79 -68.47 34.38 -4.02
N LEU A 80 -67.19 34.60 -4.36
CA LEU A 80 -66.73 35.62 -5.30
C LEU A 80 -67.32 35.46 -6.72
N ILE A 81 -67.51 34.23 -7.19
CA ILE A 81 -68.11 33.97 -8.51
C ILE A 81 -69.58 34.42 -8.54
N GLY A 82 -70.31 34.26 -7.45
CA GLY A 82 -71.70 34.74 -7.32
C GLY A 82 -71.76 36.26 -7.41
N ASP A 83 -70.93 36.95 -6.62
CA ASP A 83 -70.87 38.41 -6.60
C ASP A 83 -70.50 39.00 -7.96
N LEU A 84 -69.55 38.39 -8.68
CA LEU A 84 -69.13 38.84 -10.01
C LEU A 84 -70.23 38.69 -11.06
N VAL A 85 -70.99 37.58 -11.01
CA VAL A 85 -72.12 37.36 -11.92
C VAL A 85 -73.28 38.30 -11.60
N ASP A 86 -73.59 38.49 -10.31
CA ASP A 86 -74.70 39.34 -9.87
C ASP A 86 -74.43 40.84 -10.13
N ASN A 87 -73.16 41.25 -10.24
CA ASN A 87 -72.75 42.59 -10.66
C ASN A 87 -72.45 42.71 -12.17
N HIS A 88 -72.89 41.76 -13.00
CA HIS A 88 -72.73 41.75 -14.46
C HIS A 88 -71.28 41.82 -14.98
N VAL A 89 -70.33 41.23 -14.25
CA VAL A 89 -68.92 41.15 -14.68
C VAL A 89 -68.71 39.94 -15.59
N VAL A 90 -68.08 40.17 -16.76
CA VAL A 90 -67.70 39.09 -17.68
C VAL A 90 -66.53 38.30 -17.09
N VAL A 91 -66.71 36.99 -16.91
CA VAL A 91 -65.68 36.10 -16.36
C VAL A 91 -65.20 35.15 -17.44
N GLU A 92 -63.90 35.23 -17.75
CA GLU A 92 -63.22 34.38 -18.73
C GLU A 92 -62.28 33.39 -18.03
N GLY A 93 -62.46 32.09 -18.29
CA GLY A 93 -61.50 31.06 -17.92
C GLY A 93 -60.47 30.84 -19.02
N LYS A 94 -59.17 30.84 -18.69
CA LYS A 94 -58.09 30.47 -19.62
C LYS A 94 -57.63 29.04 -19.35
N GLN A 95 -57.44 28.24 -20.40
CA GLN A 95 -56.85 26.90 -20.27
C GLN A 95 -55.36 27.03 -19.90
N PRO A 96 -54.82 26.15 -19.04
CA PRO A 96 -53.39 26.10 -18.76
C PRO A 96 -52.59 25.80 -20.04
N GLU A 97 -51.46 26.50 -20.23
CA GLU A 97 -50.62 26.36 -21.43
C GLU A 97 -50.18 24.91 -21.65
N GLN A 98 -50.63 24.31 -22.75
CA GLN A 98 -50.08 23.03 -23.20
C GLN A 98 -48.73 23.27 -23.86
N GLN A 99 -47.72 22.49 -23.48
CA GLN A 99 -46.38 22.60 -24.04
C GLN A 99 -46.41 22.39 -25.56
N SER A 100 -45.65 23.22 -26.30
CA SER A 100 -45.56 23.12 -27.76
C SER A 100 -45.18 21.69 -28.18
N ILE A 101 -45.88 21.19 -29.19
CA ILE A 101 -45.67 19.85 -29.78
C ILE A 101 -44.20 19.66 -30.18
N TRP A 102 -43.54 20.74 -30.64
CA TRP A 102 -42.10 20.73 -30.96
C TRP A 102 -41.22 20.48 -29.74
N THR A 103 -41.58 21.02 -28.58
CA THR A 103 -40.85 20.81 -27.33
C THR A 103 -40.99 19.37 -26.87
N GLN A 104 -42.19 18.77 -26.98
CA GLN A 104 -42.39 17.35 -26.67
C GLN A 104 -41.60 16.43 -27.63
N LEU A 105 -41.59 16.73 -28.92
CA LEU A 105 -40.92 15.90 -29.92
C LEU A 105 -39.39 15.96 -29.79
N LEU A 106 -38.84 17.12 -29.41
CA LEU A 106 -37.41 17.29 -29.16
C LEU A 106 -36.97 16.57 -27.88
N VAL A 107 -37.74 16.66 -26.80
CA VAL A 107 -37.46 15.94 -25.54
C VAL A 107 -37.59 14.42 -25.72
N ALA A 108 -38.58 13.94 -26.48
CA ALA A 108 -38.77 12.51 -26.73
C ALA A 108 -37.73 11.91 -27.69
N SER A 109 -37.22 12.69 -28.65
CA SER A 109 -36.22 12.21 -29.62
C SER A 109 -34.77 12.31 -29.12
N PHE A 110 -34.50 13.14 -28.11
CA PHE A 110 -33.16 13.34 -27.55
C PHE A 110 -32.47 12.05 -27.06
N PRO A 111 -33.12 11.15 -26.28
CA PRO A 111 -32.48 9.91 -25.83
C PRO A 111 -32.08 8.98 -26.98
N ILE A 112 -32.91 8.92 -28.03
CA ILE A 112 -32.68 8.09 -29.22
C ILE A 112 -31.50 8.63 -30.03
N LEU A 113 -31.44 9.96 -30.22
CA LEU A 113 -30.34 10.61 -30.92
C LEU A 113 -29.00 10.43 -30.20
N VAL A 114 -28.98 10.47 -28.86
CA VAL A 114 -27.77 10.19 -28.07
C VAL A 114 -27.29 8.76 -28.27
N ILE A 115 -28.20 7.77 -28.24
CA ILE A 115 -27.85 6.37 -28.49
C ILE A 115 -27.27 6.18 -29.90
N ILE A 116 -27.88 6.80 -30.91
CA ILE A 116 -27.39 6.72 -32.30
C ILE A 116 -26.01 7.39 -32.44
N ALA A 117 -25.80 8.55 -31.80
CA ALA A 117 -24.52 9.25 -31.83
C ALA A 117 -23.39 8.43 -31.17
N VAL A 118 -23.67 7.82 -30.01
CA VAL A 118 -22.73 6.92 -29.32
C VAL A 118 -22.46 5.67 -30.16
N PHE A 119 -23.49 5.09 -30.77
CA PHE A 119 -23.35 3.92 -31.64
C PHE A 119 -22.50 4.22 -32.89
N MET A 120 -22.71 5.38 -33.53
CA MET A 120 -21.87 5.82 -34.65
C MET A 120 -20.44 6.14 -34.23
N PHE A 121 -20.24 6.69 -33.03
CA PHE A 121 -18.90 6.90 -32.46
C PHE A 121 -18.14 5.58 -32.28
N PHE A 122 -18.79 4.55 -31.72
CA PHE A 122 -18.20 3.22 -31.56
C PHE A 122 -17.93 2.51 -32.89
N MET A 123 -18.86 2.56 -33.86
CA MET A 123 -18.62 1.96 -35.19
C MET A 123 -17.47 2.66 -35.93
N ARG A 124 -17.36 3.98 -35.83
CA ARG A 124 -16.25 4.73 -36.42
C ARG A 124 -14.90 4.40 -35.75
N GLN A 125 -14.91 4.07 -34.46
CA GLN A 125 -13.71 3.61 -33.74
C GLN A 125 -13.34 2.16 -34.11
N MET A 126 -14.31 1.29 -34.45
CA MET A 126 -14.06 -0.09 -34.87
C MET A 126 -13.60 -0.22 -36.33
N GLN A 127 -14.00 0.67 -37.23
CA GLN A 127 -13.75 0.54 -38.68
C GLN A 127 -12.56 1.37 -39.19
N GLY A 128 -12.04 2.31 -38.39
CA GLY A 128 -10.99 3.27 -38.79
C GLY A 128 -9.55 2.90 -38.42
N GLY A 129 -9.14 1.62 -38.49
CA GLY A 129 -7.84 1.18 -38.00
C GLY A 129 -7.15 0.08 -38.81
N ALA A 130 -6.73 0.37 -40.05
CA ALA A 130 -5.86 -0.51 -40.85
C ALA A 130 -4.38 -0.53 -40.38
N GLY A 131 -4.10 -0.10 -39.15
CA GLY A 131 -2.77 -0.15 -38.55
C GLY A 131 -2.76 0.52 -37.18
N GLY A 132 -2.92 -0.25 -36.11
CA GLY A 132 -2.77 0.28 -34.76
C GLY A 132 -3.57 -0.43 -33.68
N LYS A 133 -3.03 -1.54 -33.17
CA LYS A 133 -2.92 -1.81 -31.71
C LYS A 133 -4.17 -1.74 -30.81
N GLY A 134 -5.38 -2.04 -31.31
CA GLY A 134 -6.58 -2.01 -30.44
C GLY A 134 -7.83 -2.76 -30.93
N GLY A 135 -7.72 -3.71 -31.86
CA GLY A 135 -8.87 -4.52 -32.28
C GLY A 135 -9.24 -5.63 -31.27
N PRO A 136 -10.44 -6.24 -31.40
CA PRO A 136 -10.87 -7.41 -30.58
C PRO A 136 -9.87 -8.59 -30.60
N MET A 137 -9.05 -8.69 -31.64
CA MET A 137 -7.97 -9.69 -31.78
C MET A 137 -6.70 -9.41 -30.94
N SER A 138 -6.58 -8.24 -30.31
CA SER A 138 -5.43 -7.91 -29.45
C SER A 138 -5.62 -8.25 -27.97
N PHE A 139 -6.84 -8.63 -27.56
CA PHE A 139 -7.17 -8.92 -26.16
C PHE A 139 -6.44 -10.14 -25.59
N GLY A 140 -6.09 -11.11 -26.45
CA GLY A 140 -5.41 -12.36 -26.06
C GLY A 140 -3.88 -12.34 -26.10
N LYS A 141 -3.24 -11.24 -26.55
CA LYS A 141 -1.77 -11.14 -26.59
C LYS A 141 -1.19 -10.91 -25.21
N SER A 142 -0.04 -11.53 -24.94
CA SER A 142 0.72 -11.36 -23.72
C SER A 142 1.18 -9.91 -23.56
N LYS A 143 1.01 -9.36 -22.36
CA LYS A 143 1.56 -8.05 -21.95
C LYS A 143 2.99 -8.15 -21.42
N ALA A 144 3.59 -9.35 -21.46
CA ALA A 144 4.93 -9.59 -20.93
C ALA A 144 5.94 -8.64 -21.61
N ARG A 145 6.81 -8.04 -20.79
CA ARG A 145 7.90 -7.20 -21.30
C ARG A 145 9.08 -8.10 -21.59
N LEU A 146 9.52 -8.12 -22.85
CA LEU A 146 10.74 -8.79 -23.26
C LEU A 146 11.92 -7.83 -23.10
N LEU A 147 12.87 -8.20 -22.25
CA LEU A 147 14.19 -7.58 -22.17
C LEU A 147 15.16 -8.44 -22.97
N SER A 148 15.74 -7.85 -24.01
CA SER A 148 16.81 -8.49 -24.79
C SER A 148 18.09 -8.61 -23.95
N GLU A 149 18.99 -9.51 -24.33
CA GLU A 149 20.26 -9.76 -23.62
C GLU A 149 21.03 -8.47 -23.31
N ASP A 150 21.16 -7.57 -24.28
CA ASP A 150 21.87 -6.29 -24.14
C ASP A 150 21.21 -5.30 -23.16
N GLN A 151 19.93 -5.48 -22.86
CA GLN A 151 19.18 -4.61 -21.96
C GLN A 151 19.31 -5.05 -20.49
N VAL A 152 19.70 -6.30 -20.24
CA VAL A 152 19.87 -6.85 -18.88
C VAL A 152 21.29 -6.60 -18.39
N LYS A 153 21.50 -5.44 -17.75
CA LYS A 153 22.83 -5.04 -17.22
C LYS A 153 23.12 -5.53 -15.80
N THR A 154 22.11 -6.01 -15.09
CA THR A 154 22.24 -6.46 -13.70
C THR A 154 22.90 -7.83 -13.65
N THR A 155 23.92 -7.98 -12.81
CA THR A 155 24.65 -9.24 -12.61
C THR A 155 24.55 -9.72 -11.17
N LEU A 156 25.05 -10.94 -10.88
CA LEU A 156 25.09 -11.44 -9.49
C LEU A 156 25.98 -10.60 -8.56
N ALA A 157 26.86 -9.76 -9.11
CA ALA A 157 27.68 -8.81 -8.35
C ALA A 157 26.87 -7.60 -7.82
N ASP A 158 25.74 -7.29 -8.45
CA ASP A 158 24.82 -6.21 -8.01
C ASP A 158 23.84 -6.68 -6.94
N VAL A 159 23.81 -7.98 -6.64
CA VAL A 159 22.97 -8.60 -5.62
C VAL A 159 23.84 -8.99 -4.42
N ALA A 160 23.45 -8.51 -3.24
CA ALA A 160 24.16 -8.71 -1.99
C ALA A 160 23.22 -9.13 -0.86
N GLY A 161 23.76 -9.74 0.20
CA GLY A 161 23.01 -10.13 1.39
C GLY A 161 22.09 -11.34 1.24
N CYS A 162 22.30 -12.17 0.22
CA CYS A 162 21.58 -13.44 0.00
C CYS A 162 22.52 -14.49 -0.60
N ASP A 163 23.62 -14.77 0.09
CA ASP A 163 24.70 -15.61 -0.44
C ASP A 163 24.25 -17.07 -0.67
N GLU A 164 23.41 -17.61 0.21
CA GLU A 164 22.83 -18.96 0.06
C GLU A 164 21.94 -19.03 -1.19
N ALA A 165 21.07 -18.03 -1.38
CA ALA A 165 20.22 -17.96 -2.56
C ALA A 165 21.05 -17.79 -3.84
N LYS A 166 22.17 -17.05 -3.80
CA LYS A 166 23.10 -16.88 -4.92
C LYS A 166 23.81 -18.17 -5.29
N GLU A 167 24.19 -18.98 -4.30
CA GLU A 167 24.79 -20.30 -4.52
C GLU A 167 23.78 -21.25 -5.19
N GLU A 168 22.55 -21.33 -4.67
CA GLU A 168 21.50 -22.19 -5.24
C GLU A 168 21.14 -21.82 -6.68
N VAL A 169 21.08 -20.52 -7.01
CA VAL A 169 20.79 -20.09 -8.39
C VAL A 169 22.02 -20.10 -9.29
N GLY A 170 23.24 -20.19 -8.74
CA GLY A 170 24.48 -20.30 -9.49
C GLY A 170 24.50 -21.53 -10.41
N GLU A 171 23.91 -22.64 -9.95
CA GLU A 171 23.70 -23.84 -10.76
C GLU A 171 22.83 -23.57 -11.99
N LEU A 172 21.79 -22.74 -11.86
CA LEU A 172 20.89 -22.37 -12.96
C LEU A 172 21.61 -21.53 -14.01
N VAL A 173 22.49 -20.63 -13.56
CA VAL A 173 23.33 -19.81 -14.44
C VAL A 173 24.28 -20.69 -15.24
N GLU A 174 24.98 -21.62 -14.57
CA GLU A 174 25.90 -22.53 -15.25
C GLU A 174 25.16 -23.40 -16.26
N PHE A 175 23.97 -23.87 -15.89
CA PHE A 175 23.10 -24.63 -16.78
C PHE A 175 22.73 -23.85 -18.05
N LEU A 176 22.30 -22.59 -17.91
CA LEU A 176 21.93 -21.75 -19.06
C LEU A 176 23.13 -21.41 -19.95
N ARG A 177 24.34 -21.32 -19.38
CA ARG A 177 25.58 -21.04 -20.14
C ARG A 177 26.12 -22.27 -20.87
N ASP A 178 26.10 -23.46 -20.26
CA ASP A 178 26.56 -24.72 -20.87
C ASP A 178 25.60 -25.89 -20.57
N PRO A 179 24.46 -25.98 -21.29
CA PRO A 179 23.50 -27.08 -21.12
C PRO A 179 24.11 -28.46 -21.41
N GLY A 180 25.09 -28.52 -22.32
CA GLY A 180 25.71 -29.77 -22.77
C GLY A 180 26.56 -30.44 -21.68
N LYS A 181 27.09 -29.68 -20.72
CA LYS A 181 27.77 -30.24 -19.53
C LYS A 181 26.84 -31.12 -18.69
N PHE A 182 25.62 -30.67 -18.44
CA PHE A 182 24.66 -31.38 -17.57
C PHE A 182 23.94 -32.52 -18.30
N GLN A 183 23.59 -32.34 -19.58
CA GLN A 183 22.96 -33.39 -20.39
C GLN A 183 23.85 -34.63 -20.53
N ARG A 184 25.17 -34.47 -20.67
CA ARG A 184 26.14 -35.58 -20.76
C ARG A 184 26.17 -36.48 -19.53
N LEU A 185 25.81 -35.93 -18.36
CA LEU A 185 25.80 -36.65 -17.09
C LEU A 185 24.39 -37.15 -16.70
N GLY A 186 23.39 -36.95 -17.57
CA GLY A 186 21.99 -37.30 -17.29
C GLY A 186 21.30 -36.36 -16.29
N GLY A 187 21.89 -35.19 -16.02
CA GLY A 187 21.30 -34.17 -15.17
C GLY A 187 20.03 -33.61 -15.79
N ARG A 188 18.98 -33.46 -14.96
CA ARG A 188 17.69 -32.90 -15.39
C ARG A 188 17.62 -31.43 -15.02
N ILE A 189 17.09 -30.63 -15.93
CA ILE A 189 16.87 -29.20 -15.72
C ILE A 189 15.64 -29.02 -14.83
N PRO A 190 15.71 -28.22 -13.74
CA PRO A 190 14.52 -27.78 -13.05
C PRO A 190 13.70 -26.90 -14.01
N ARG A 191 12.43 -27.28 -14.21
CA ARG A 191 11.53 -26.55 -15.13
C ARG A 191 11.05 -25.23 -14.53
N GLY A 192 10.90 -25.23 -13.21
CA GLY A 192 10.37 -24.10 -12.48
C GLY A 192 11.10 -23.88 -11.15
N VAL A 193 11.42 -22.63 -10.89
CA VAL A 193 12.02 -22.19 -9.62
C VAL A 193 11.07 -21.22 -8.94
N LEU A 194 10.65 -21.54 -7.72
CA LEU A 194 9.85 -20.64 -6.90
C LEU A 194 10.74 -19.89 -5.90
N MET A 195 10.85 -18.58 -6.08
CA MET A 195 11.50 -17.68 -5.13
C MET A 195 10.50 -17.26 -4.05
N VAL A 196 10.80 -17.62 -2.81
CA VAL A 196 9.94 -17.39 -1.66
C VAL A 196 10.61 -16.43 -0.70
N GLY A 197 9.90 -15.43 -0.21
CA GLY A 197 10.39 -14.61 0.91
C GLY A 197 9.64 -13.30 1.06
N PRO A 198 9.93 -12.51 2.10
CA PRO A 198 9.27 -11.24 2.35
C PRO A 198 9.36 -10.26 1.17
N PRO A 199 8.46 -9.27 1.07
CA PRO A 199 8.57 -8.23 0.06
C PRO A 199 9.88 -7.43 0.23
N GLY A 200 10.43 -6.93 -0.87
CA GLY A 200 11.63 -6.06 -0.82
C GLY A 200 12.97 -6.79 -0.62
N THR A 201 13.00 -8.12 -0.54
CA THR A 201 14.26 -8.90 -0.40
C THR A 201 15.05 -9.09 -1.70
N GLY A 202 14.56 -8.55 -2.82
CA GLY A 202 15.29 -8.58 -4.09
C GLY A 202 15.04 -9.81 -4.96
N LYS A 203 13.94 -10.55 -4.78
CA LYS A 203 13.54 -11.68 -5.65
C LYS A 203 13.58 -11.34 -7.15
N THR A 204 12.93 -10.24 -7.54
CA THR A 204 12.90 -9.75 -8.93
C THR A 204 14.28 -9.29 -9.42
N LEU A 205 15.13 -8.77 -8.50
CA LEU A 205 16.50 -8.38 -8.82
C LEU A 205 17.39 -9.61 -9.05
N LEU A 206 17.26 -10.64 -8.21
CA LEU A 206 17.98 -11.90 -8.33
C LEU A 206 17.61 -12.62 -9.62
N ALA A 207 16.33 -12.68 -9.98
CA ALA A 207 15.90 -13.26 -11.26
C ALA A 207 16.50 -12.55 -12.48
N LYS A 208 16.55 -11.20 -12.45
CA LYS A 208 17.22 -10.41 -13.49
C LYS A 208 18.73 -10.64 -13.52
N ALA A 209 19.36 -10.77 -12.36
CA ALA A 209 20.78 -11.05 -12.24
C ALA A 209 21.15 -12.42 -12.82
N ILE A 210 20.31 -13.44 -12.66
CA ILE A 210 20.51 -14.76 -13.28
C ILE A 210 20.48 -14.64 -14.81
N ALA A 211 19.53 -13.89 -15.38
CA ALA A 211 19.48 -13.65 -16.82
C ALA A 211 20.70 -12.87 -17.33
N GLY A 212 21.12 -11.81 -16.63
CA GLY A 212 22.29 -11.01 -17.02
C GLY A 212 23.60 -11.77 -16.91
N GLU A 213 23.74 -12.62 -15.89
CA GLU A 213 24.90 -13.51 -15.75
C GLU A 213 24.88 -14.59 -16.84
N ALA A 214 23.74 -15.23 -17.10
CA ALA A 214 23.63 -16.23 -18.16
C ALA A 214 23.67 -15.65 -19.59
N LYS A 215 23.47 -14.33 -19.74
CA LYS A 215 23.32 -13.62 -21.02
C LYS A 215 22.21 -14.21 -21.89
N VAL A 216 21.03 -14.37 -21.31
CA VAL A 216 19.83 -14.86 -22.01
C VAL A 216 18.69 -13.85 -21.95
N PRO A 217 17.72 -13.86 -22.90
CA PRO A 217 16.55 -12.99 -22.85
C PRO A 217 15.72 -13.20 -21.58
N PHE A 218 15.14 -12.12 -21.06
CA PHE A 218 14.34 -12.12 -19.84
C PHE A 218 12.93 -11.60 -20.12
N PHE A 219 11.94 -12.49 -20.00
CA PHE A 219 10.53 -12.15 -20.07
C PHE A 219 10.00 -11.87 -18.66
N THR A 220 9.32 -10.75 -18.44
CA THR A 220 8.73 -10.42 -17.14
C THR A 220 7.24 -10.08 -17.26
N ILE A 221 6.45 -10.67 -16.37
CA ILE A 221 5.00 -10.46 -16.25
C ILE A 221 4.61 -10.48 -14.76
N SER A 222 3.61 -9.69 -14.37
CA SER A 222 3.00 -9.82 -13.02
C SER A 222 1.90 -10.87 -13.07
N GLY A 223 1.75 -11.66 -12.01
CA GLY A 223 0.66 -12.61 -11.84
C GLY A 223 -0.71 -11.93 -11.94
N SER A 224 -0.80 -10.67 -11.50
CA SER A 224 -2.02 -9.86 -11.63
C SER A 224 -2.40 -9.54 -13.08
N ASP A 225 -1.44 -9.50 -14.01
CA ASP A 225 -1.70 -9.23 -15.43
C ASP A 225 -2.48 -10.38 -16.12
N PHE A 226 -2.52 -11.54 -15.49
CA PHE A 226 -3.30 -12.67 -15.97
C PHE A 226 -4.76 -12.65 -15.50
N VAL A 227 -5.09 -11.85 -14.49
CA VAL A 227 -6.44 -11.78 -13.91
C VAL A 227 -7.23 -10.65 -14.58
N GLU A 228 -8.24 -10.98 -15.37
CA GLU A 228 -9.13 -10.00 -16.01
C GLU A 228 -10.62 -10.34 -15.86
N MET A 229 -11.49 -9.37 -16.17
CA MET A 229 -12.95 -9.52 -16.09
C MET A 229 -13.51 -10.52 -17.12
N PHE A 230 -12.74 -10.88 -18.15
CA PHE A 230 -13.19 -11.75 -19.23
C PHE A 230 -12.58 -13.15 -19.08
N VAL A 231 -13.47 -14.14 -18.94
CA VAL A 231 -13.09 -15.56 -18.84
C VAL A 231 -12.28 -15.98 -20.08
N GLY A 232 -11.17 -16.68 -19.85
CA GLY A 232 -10.31 -17.23 -20.90
C GLY A 232 -9.24 -16.29 -21.44
N VAL A 233 -9.27 -14.99 -21.11
CA VAL A 233 -8.21 -14.04 -21.54
C VAL A 233 -6.88 -14.36 -20.86
N GLY A 234 -6.87 -14.62 -19.55
CA GLY A 234 -5.68 -15.02 -18.82
C GLY A 234 -5.02 -16.27 -19.42
N ALA A 235 -5.80 -17.32 -19.66
CA ALA A 235 -5.32 -18.55 -20.32
C ALA A 235 -4.73 -18.30 -21.72
N SER A 236 -5.33 -17.43 -22.55
CA SER A 236 -4.75 -17.09 -23.86
C SER A 236 -3.39 -16.39 -23.73
N ARG A 237 -3.23 -15.51 -22.74
CA ARG A 237 -1.96 -14.80 -22.50
C ARG A 237 -0.86 -15.73 -22.04
N VAL A 238 -1.19 -16.69 -21.19
CA VAL A 238 -0.26 -17.75 -20.78
C VAL A 238 0.25 -18.47 -22.02
N ARG A 239 -0.63 -18.94 -22.92
CA ARG A 239 -0.20 -19.60 -24.17
C ARG A 239 0.71 -18.73 -25.04
N ASP A 240 0.32 -17.49 -25.31
CA ASP A 240 1.09 -16.58 -26.16
C ASP A 240 2.47 -16.25 -25.53
N MET A 241 2.54 -16.09 -24.21
CA MET A 241 3.80 -15.90 -23.49
C MET A 241 4.73 -17.11 -23.69
N PHE A 242 4.21 -18.32 -23.54
CA PHE A 242 4.99 -19.54 -23.71
C PHE A 242 5.40 -19.79 -25.18
N GLU A 243 4.54 -19.45 -26.15
CA GLU A 243 4.89 -19.52 -27.56
C GLU A 243 6.01 -18.53 -27.93
N GLN A 244 5.97 -17.31 -27.37
CA GLN A 244 7.04 -16.32 -27.55
C GLN A 244 8.35 -16.77 -26.91
N ALA A 245 8.29 -17.32 -25.68
CA ALA A 245 9.48 -17.84 -25.02
C ALA A 245 10.14 -18.97 -25.84
N LYS A 246 9.35 -19.89 -26.42
CA LYS A 246 9.85 -20.94 -27.32
C LYS A 246 10.60 -20.41 -28.55
N LYS A 247 10.21 -19.24 -29.08
CA LYS A 247 10.90 -18.60 -30.21
C LYS A 247 12.24 -17.94 -29.83
N HIS A 248 12.44 -17.67 -28.53
CA HIS A 248 13.60 -16.96 -27.99
C HIS A 248 14.45 -17.83 -27.06
N ALA A 249 14.26 -19.15 -27.07
CA ALA A 249 15.03 -20.09 -26.27
C ALA A 249 16.52 -20.10 -26.68
N PRO A 250 17.47 -20.20 -25.73
CA PRO A 250 17.27 -20.31 -24.28
C PRO A 250 16.88 -18.96 -23.64
N CYS A 251 15.90 -18.95 -22.74
CA CYS A 251 15.43 -17.72 -22.09
C CYS A 251 14.82 -17.98 -20.69
N ILE A 252 14.65 -16.91 -19.92
CA ILE A 252 13.99 -16.95 -18.61
C ILE A 252 12.62 -16.28 -18.68
N ILE A 253 11.61 -16.95 -18.13
CA ILE A 253 10.27 -16.38 -17.89
C ILE A 253 10.16 -16.07 -16.39
N PHE A 254 10.00 -14.81 -16.03
CA PHE A 254 9.79 -14.36 -14.66
C PHE A 254 8.34 -13.94 -14.42
N ILE A 255 7.68 -14.60 -13.48
CA ILE A 255 6.31 -14.30 -13.03
C ILE A 255 6.37 -13.76 -11.60
N ASP A 256 6.16 -12.46 -11.42
CA ASP A 256 6.06 -11.85 -10.09
C ASP A 256 4.66 -12.08 -9.49
N GLU A 257 4.50 -12.07 -8.16
CA GLU A 257 3.20 -12.22 -7.49
C GLU A 257 2.35 -13.40 -8.01
N ILE A 258 2.96 -14.58 -8.14
CA ILE A 258 2.28 -15.77 -8.67
C ILE A 258 1.04 -16.15 -7.84
N ASP A 259 0.97 -15.75 -6.58
CA ASP A 259 -0.19 -15.94 -5.69
C ASP A 259 -1.47 -15.24 -6.15
N ALA A 260 -1.39 -14.28 -7.08
CA ALA A 260 -2.57 -13.69 -7.71
C ALA A 260 -3.40 -14.73 -8.51
N VAL A 261 -2.72 -15.67 -9.19
CA VAL A 261 -3.32 -16.74 -9.99
C VAL A 261 -3.18 -18.13 -9.38
N GLY A 262 -2.18 -18.34 -8.54
CA GLY A 262 -1.82 -19.62 -7.95
C GLY A 262 -2.48 -19.93 -6.62
N ARG A 263 -3.44 -19.11 -6.17
CA ARG A 263 -4.06 -19.26 -4.84
C ARG A 263 -4.92 -20.52 -4.75
N HIS A 264 -4.79 -21.26 -3.65
CA HIS A 264 -5.61 -22.45 -3.37
C HIS A 264 -7.10 -22.12 -3.32
N ARG A 265 -7.93 -23.09 -3.71
CA ARG A 265 -9.39 -23.03 -3.62
C ARG A 265 -9.83 -22.67 -2.20
N GLY A 266 -10.55 -21.56 -2.06
CA GLY A 266 -11.40 -21.29 -0.91
C GLY A 266 -12.85 -21.57 -1.27
N ALA A 267 -13.68 -21.96 -0.30
CA ALA A 267 -15.12 -22.20 -0.47
C ALA A 267 -15.91 -20.88 -0.67
N GLY A 268 -15.50 -20.05 -1.63
CA GLY A 268 -16.13 -18.79 -1.99
C GLY A 268 -17.16 -18.99 -3.10
N MET A 269 -18.44 -18.84 -2.75
CA MET A 269 -19.56 -18.87 -3.69
C MET A 269 -19.56 -17.56 -4.52
N GLY A 270 -18.81 -17.51 -5.63
CA GLY A 270 -18.78 -16.33 -6.51
C GLY A 270 -17.95 -16.53 -7.78
N GLY A 271 -18.52 -16.22 -8.95
CA GLY A 271 -17.98 -16.52 -10.30
C GLY A 271 -16.67 -15.83 -10.72
N GLY A 272 -15.88 -15.28 -9.80
CA GLY A 272 -14.50 -14.85 -10.06
C GLY A 272 -13.46 -15.98 -9.97
N HIS A 273 -13.87 -17.16 -9.50
CA HIS A 273 -13.00 -18.33 -9.39
C HIS A 273 -12.68 -18.97 -10.75
N ASP A 274 -13.61 -18.96 -11.70
CA ASP A 274 -13.48 -19.72 -12.95
C ASP A 274 -12.34 -19.23 -13.85
N GLU A 275 -12.11 -17.92 -13.90
CA GLU A 275 -11.05 -17.31 -14.72
C GLU A 275 -9.65 -17.57 -14.16
N ARG A 276 -9.49 -17.46 -12.84
CA ARG A 276 -8.23 -17.75 -12.16
C ARG A 276 -7.90 -19.24 -12.26
N GLU A 277 -8.88 -20.11 -12.06
CA GLU A 277 -8.69 -21.56 -12.19
C GLU A 277 -8.32 -21.96 -13.63
N GLN A 278 -8.99 -21.40 -14.64
CA GLN A 278 -8.67 -21.68 -16.02
C GLN A 278 -7.25 -21.23 -16.39
N THR A 279 -6.85 -20.05 -15.93
CA THR A 279 -5.51 -19.49 -16.14
C THR A 279 -4.44 -20.32 -15.44
N LEU A 280 -4.68 -20.71 -14.18
CA LEU A 280 -3.79 -21.59 -13.42
C LEU A 280 -3.61 -22.94 -14.11
N ASN A 281 -4.71 -23.59 -14.51
CA ASN A 281 -4.65 -24.86 -15.21
C ASN A 281 -3.90 -24.74 -16.54
N GLN A 282 -4.08 -23.64 -17.28
CA GLN A 282 -3.32 -23.40 -18.51
C GLN A 282 -1.82 -23.27 -18.22
N LEU A 283 -1.43 -22.55 -17.16
CA LEU A 283 -0.03 -22.44 -16.75
C LEU A 283 0.57 -23.83 -16.44
N LEU A 284 -0.17 -24.67 -15.72
CA LEU A 284 0.24 -26.04 -15.42
C LEU A 284 0.43 -26.89 -16.68
N VAL A 285 -0.50 -26.78 -17.64
CA VAL A 285 -0.42 -27.50 -18.93
C VAL A 285 0.79 -27.05 -19.73
N GLU A 286 1.09 -25.76 -19.79
CA GLU A 286 2.28 -25.26 -20.50
C GLU A 286 3.59 -25.70 -19.82
N MET A 287 3.64 -25.72 -18.48
CA MET A 287 4.80 -26.20 -17.72
C MET A 287 5.05 -27.72 -17.91
N ASP A 288 3.99 -28.52 -17.90
CA ASP A 288 4.07 -29.96 -18.15
C ASP A 288 4.41 -30.24 -19.65
N GLY A 289 4.03 -29.34 -20.55
CA GLY A 289 4.16 -29.47 -22.00
C GLY A 289 5.55 -29.21 -22.60
N PHE A 290 6.55 -28.83 -21.81
CA PHE A 290 7.93 -28.68 -22.30
C PHE A 290 8.65 -30.01 -22.47
N GLU A 291 9.54 -30.10 -23.46
CA GLU A 291 10.54 -31.16 -23.49
C GLU A 291 11.71 -30.80 -22.57
N MET A 292 12.44 -31.81 -22.10
CA MET A 292 13.51 -31.63 -21.11
C MET A 292 14.71 -30.81 -21.62
N ASN A 293 14.73 -30.42 -22.90
CA ASN A 293 15.84 -29.75 -23.58
C ASN A 293 15.48 -28.39 -24.20
N ASP A 294 14.29 -27.85 -23.93
CA ASP A 294 13.84 -26.60 -24.56
C ASP A 294 14.61 -25.35 -24.10
N GLY A 295 15.45 -25.46 -23.06
CA GLY A 295 16.31 -24.35 -22.59
C GLY A 295 15.54 -23.19 -21.97
N ILE A 296 14.30 -23.42 -21.55
CA ILE A 296 13.42 -22.41 -20.93
C ILE A 296 13.30 -22.69 -19.43
N ILE A 297 13.55 -21.68 -18.62
CA ILE A 297 13.40 -21.75 -17.16
C ILE A 297 12.31 -20.78 -16.72
N VAL A 298 11.32 -21.27 -15.97
CA VAL A 298 10.26 -20.45 -15.38
C VAL A 298 10.62 -20.12 -13.93
N ILE A 299 10.80 -18.84 -13.62
CA ILE A 299 11.03 -18.35 -12.26
C ILE A 299 9.77 -17.64 -11.79
N ALA A 300 9.20 -18.05 -10.68
CA ALA A 300 8.07 -17.37 -10.05
C ALA A 300 8.49 -16.78 -8.70
N ALA A 301 7.94 -15.63 -8.33
CA ALA A 301 8.16 -15.03 -7.01
C ALA A 301 6.84 -14.92 -6.23
N THR A 302 6.89 -15.22 -4.94
CA THR A 302 5.77 -14.97 -4.02
C THR A 302 6.26 -14.50 -2.65
N ASN A 303 5.42 -13.72 -1.98
CA ASN A 303 5.58 -13.39 -0.56
C ASN A 303 4.80 -14.35 0.35
N ARG A 304 3.94 -15.19 -0.22
CA ARG A 304 2.97 -16.04 0.50
C ARG A 304 2.96 -17.46 -0.08
N PRO A 305 3.96 -18.29 0.24
CA PRO A 305 3.99 -19.67 -0.25
C PRO A 305 2.84 -20.53 0.31
N ASP A 306 2.32 -20.16 1.48
CA ASP A 306 1.24 -20.81 2.22
C ASP A 306 -0.10 -20.81 1.48
N VAL A 307 -0.37 -19.79 0.67
CA VAL A 307 -1.65 -19.67 -0.04
C VAL A 307 -1.64 -20.34 -1.41
N LEU A 308 -0.49 -20.84 -1.87
CA LEU A 308 -0.36 -21.42 -3.20
C LEU A 308 -1.00 -22.81 -3.28
N ASP A 309 -1.55 -23.14 -4.46
CA ASP A 309 -2.04 -24.46 -4.76
C ASP A 309 -0.86 -25.48 -4.76
N PRO A 310 -0.91 -26.55 -3.94
CA PRO A 310 0.12 -27.58 -3.91
C PRO A 310 0.39 -28.23 -5.27
N ALA A 311 -0.55 -28.15 -6.22
CA ALA A 311 -0.35 -28.59 -7.60
C ALA A 311 0.82 -27.86 -8.28
N LEU A 312 1.09 -26.59 -7.96
CA LEU A 312 2.22 -25.82 -8.50
C LEU A 312 3.57 -26.34 -7.99
N LEU A 313 3.60 -26.88 -6.78
CA LEU A 313 4.81 -27.34 -6.09
C LEU A 313 5.18 -28.81 -6.38
N ARG A 314 4.44 -29.46 -7.28
CA ARG A 314 4.73 -30.87 -7.64
C ARG A 314 5.96 -30.97 -8.55
N PRO A 315 6.72 -32.08 -8.46
CA PRO A 315 7.85 -32.32 -9.35
C PRO A 315 7.47 -32.17 -10.83
N GLY A 316 8.32 -31.48 -11.60
CA GLY A 316 8.07 -31.12 -13.00
C GLY A 316 7.44 -29.74 -13.21
N ARG A 317 7.04 -29.04 -12.15
CA ARG A 317 6.54 -27.66 -12.18
C ARG A 317 7.51 -26.75 -11.43
N PHE A 318 7.12 -26.18 -10.28
CA PHE A 318 8.06 -25.50 -9.38
C PHE A 318 8.69 -26.52 -8.43
N ASP A 319 9.60 -27.31 -8.99
CA ASP A 319 10.29 -28.38 -8.29
C ASP A 319 11.45 -27.90 -7.41
N ARG A 320 11.98 -26.69 -7.68
CA ARG A 320 12.96 -26.03 -6.82
C ARG A 320 12.37 -24.82 -6.12
N GLN A 321 12.61 -24.72 -4.81
CA GLN A 321 12.25 -23.56 -4.00
C GLN A 321 13.51 -22.90 -3.49
N VAL A 322 13.65 -21.60 -3.74
CA VAL A 322 14.78 -20.79 -3.28
C VAL A 322 14.23 -19.77 -2.29
N VAL A 323 14.71 -19.82 -1.06
CA VAL A 323 14.27 -18.88 -0.01
C VAL A 323 15.15 -17.64 -0.04
N VAL A 324 14.53 -16.48 -0.29
CA VAL A 324 15.17 -15.16 -0.28
C VAL A 324 14.68 -14.38 0.94
N GLY A 325 15.33 -14.66 2.06
CA GLY A 325 15.01 -14.08 3.37
C GLY A 325 15.41 -12.62 3.54
N LEU A 326 15.19 -12.09 4.74
CA LEU A 326 15.74 -10.80 5.14
C LEU A 326 17.26 -10.91 5.32
N PRO A 327 18.03 -9.89 4.94
CA PRO A 327 19.48 -9.90 5.09
C PRO A 327 19.93 -9.83 6.56
N ASP A 328 21.03 -10.50 6.88
CA ASP A 328 21.77 -10.38 8.14
C ASP A 328 22.55 -9.05 8.23
N ILE A 329 23.19 -8.73 9.36
CA ILE A 329 23.96 -7.48 9.54
C ILE A 329 25.00 -7.31 8.42
N ARG A 330 25.72 -8.38 8.05
CA ARG A 330 26.75 -8.30 7.00
C ARG A 330 26.12 -8.08 5.63
N GLY A 331 25.03 -8.78 5.33
CA GLY A 331 24.24 -8.60 4.12
C GLY A 331 23.68 -7.19 4.01
N ARG A 332 23.14 -6.63 5.09
CA ARG A 332 22.67 -5.23 5.14
C ARG A 332 23.82 -4.25 4.86
N GLU A 333 24.99 -4.48 5.44
CA GLU A 333 26.18 -3.68 5.17
C GLU A 333 26.60 -3.73 3.69
N GLN A 334 26.60 -4.92 3.08
CA GLN A 334 26.92 -5.09 1.67
C GLN A 334 25.88 -4.43 0.75
N ILE A 335 24.58 -4.60 1.05
CA ILE A 335 23.48 -3.95 0.31
C ILE A 335 23.63 -2.42 0.39
N LEU A 336 23.88 -1.88 1.59
CA LEU A 336 24.15 -0.45 1.77
C LEU A 336 25.32 0.00 0.91
N LYS A 337 26.44 -0.74 0.91
CA LYS A 337 27.61 -0.44 0.06
C LYS A 337 27.26 -0.40 -1.44
N VAL A 338 26.41 -1.32 -1.92
CA VAL A 338 25.96 -1.33 -3.33
C VAL A 338 25.16 -0.06 -3.66
N HIS A 339 24.26 0.36 -2.79
CA HIS A 339 23.44 1.55 -3.01
C HIS A 339 24.21 2.86 -2.80
N MET A 340 25.14 2.90 -1.85
CA MET A 340 26.00 4.05 -1.55
C MET A 340 26.94 4.40 -2.71
N ARG A 341 27.37 3.43 -3.53
CA ARG A 341 28.19 3.69 -4.73
C ARG A 341 27.55 4.65 -5.74
N LYS A 342 26.22 4.82 -5.70
CA LYS A 342 25.47 5.68 -6.62
C LYS A 342 25.32 7.12 -6.12
N VAL A 343 25.80 7.41 -4.91
CA VAL A 343 25.60 8.67 -4.19
C VAL A 343 26.95 9.24 -3.76
N PRO A 344 27.16 10.56 -3.80
CA PRO A 344 28.37 11.17 -3.23
C PRO A 344 28.34 11.09 -1.69
N MET A 345 29.25 10.31 -1.12
CA MET A 345 29.32 10.00 0.32
C MET A 345 30.42 10.81 1.00
N GLY A 346 30.22 11.19 2.26
CA GLY A 346 31.27 11.70 3.15
C GLY A 346 32.13 10.58 3.73
N ASP A 347 33.35 10.93 4.17
CA ASP A 347 34.33 9.98 4.75
C ASP A 347 33.92 9.48 6.15
N ASP A 348 32.97 10.16 6.80
CA ASP A 348 32.47 9.85 8.14
C ASP A 348 31.42 8.73 8.16
N VAL A 349 30.92 8.30 6.99
CA VAL A 349 29.84 7.32 6.90
C VAL A 349 30.36 5.91 7.17
N ALA A 350 29.81 5.29 8.23
CA ALA A 350 30.12 3.93 8.62
C ALA A 350 28.95 2.97 8.32
N PRO A 351 28.96 2.21 7.20
CA PRO A 351 27.86 1.32 6.82
C PRO A 351 27.55 0.25 7.87
N ALA A 352 28.57 -0.22 8.60
CA ALA A 352 28.40 -1.22 9.65
C ALA A 352 27.54 -0.72 10.82
N VAL A 353 27.63 0.57 11.18
CA VAL A 353 26.81 1.16 12.25
C VAL A 353 25.36 1.28 11.79
N ILE A 354 25.15 1.69 10.54
CA ILE A 354 23.81 1.80 9.93
C ILE A 354 23.16 0.41 9.82
N ALA A 355 23.91 -0.61 9.40
CA ALA A 355 23.43 -1.98 9.26
C ALA A 355 22.96 -2.59 10.59
N ARG A 356 23.69 -2.32 11.69
CA ARG A 356 23.25 -2.72 13.04
C ARG A 356 22.00 -1.97 13.47
N GLY A 357 21.88 -0.70 13.09
CA GLY A 357 20.76 0.18 13.46
C GLY A 357 19.49 -0.03 12.63
N THR A 358 19.51 -0.93 11.66
CA THR A 358 18.40 -1.24 10.74
C THR A 358 17.98 -2.71 10.82
N PRO A 359 17.72 -3.27 12.02
CA PRO A 359 17.32 -4.66 12.16
C PRO A 359 16.00 -4.92 11.43
N GLY A 360 15.92 -6.04 10.72
CA GLY A 360 14.72 -6.44 9.97
C GLY A 360 14.46 -5.66 8.68
N PHE A 361 15.31 -4.70 8.29
CA PHE A 361 15.14 -3.98 7.04
C PHE A 361 15.38 -4.90 5.84
N SER A 362 14.49 -4.84 4.86
CA SER A 362 14.70 -5.49 3.57
C SER A 362 15.70 -4.72 2.70
N GLY A 363 16.18 -5.35 1.62
CA GLY A 363 17.06 -4.65 0.67
C GLY A 363 16.41 -3.40 0.07
N ALA A 364 15.10 -3.43 -0.17
CA ALA A 364 14.33 -2.26 -0.61
C ALA A 364 14.27 -1.15 0.45
N ASP A 365 14.14 -1.49 1.73
CA ASP A 365 14.14 -0.51 2.82
C ASP A 365 15.51 0.17 2.96
N LEU A 366 16.60 -0.58 2.80
CA LEU A 366 17.96 -0.04 2.79
C LEU A 366 18.22 0.86 1.58
N ALA A 367 17.70 0.49 0.40
CA ALA A 367 17.75 1.36 -0.77
C ALA A 367 16.99 2.67 -0.53
N ASN A 368 15.82 2.59 0.11
CA ASN A 368 15.04 3.75 0.49
C ASN A 368 15.75 4.62 1.56
N LEU A 369 16.45 4.00 2.51
CA LEU A 369 17.25 4.71 3.52
C LEU A 369 18.33 5.59 2.87
N VAL A 370 19.09 5.04 1.92
CA VAL A 370 20.12 5.79 1.17
C VAL A 370 19.49 6.95 0.38
N ASN A 371 18.32 6.70 -0.23
CA ASN A 371 17.58 7.73 -0.95
C ASN A 371 17.10 8.86 -0.02
N GLU A 372 16.52 8.51 1.14
CA GLU A 372 16.08 9.49 2.13
C GLU A 372 17.24 10.32 2.70
N ALA A 373 18.39 9.70 2.97
CA ALA A 373 19.61 10.41 3.38
C ALA A 373 20.04 11.42 2.32
N SER A 374 20.01 11.02 1.04
CA SER A 374 20.31 11.91 -0.09
C SER A 374 19.32 13.08 -0.18
N LEU A 375 18.03 12.85 0.09
CA LEU A 375 17.01 13.90 0.14
C LEU A 375 17.19 14.85 1.32
N PHE A 376 17.73 14.39 2.46
CA PHE A 376 18.08 15.27 3.57
C PHE A 376 19.29 16.16 3.22
N ALA A 377 20.34 15.58 2.62
CA ALA A 377 21.50 16.34 2.16
C ALA A 377 21.11 17.40 1.14
N ALA A 378 20.29 17.03 0.15
CA ALA A 378 19.79 17.94 -0.87
C ALA A 378 18.95 19.09 -0.27
N ARG A 379 18.09 18.80 0.71
CA ARG A 379 17.31 19.82 1.42
C ARG A 379 18.18 20.77 2.25
N ALA A 380 19.30 20.29 2.77
CA ALA A 380 20.30 21.10 3.47
C ALA A 380 21.26 21.85 2.53
N GLY A 381 21.13 21.68 1.20
CA GLY A 381 22.03 22.28 0.22
C GLY A 381 23.44 21.66 0.22
N LYS A 382 23.63 20.48 0.83
CA LYS A 382 24.91 19.77 0.85
C LYS A 382 25.15 19.03 -0.47
N ARG A 383 26.41 18.93 -0.88
CA ARG A 383 26.84 18.19 -2.09
C ARG A 383 27.23 16.74 -1.79
N ILE A 384 27.50 16.43 -0.53
CA ILE A 384 27.87 15.11 -0.02
C ILE A 384 26.86 14.68 1.05
N VAL A 385 26.65 13.37 1.18
CA VAL A 385 25.79 12.77 2.21
C VAL A 385 26.69 12.26 3.34
N GLU A 386 26.53 12.82 4.54
CA GLU A 386 27.32 12.48 5.73
C GLU A 386 26.52 11.53 6.65
N MET A 387 27.16 11.03 7.71
CA MET A 387 26.54 10.07 8.64
C MET A 387 25.30 10.66 9.32
N LYS A 388 25.29 11.98 9.52
CA LYS A 388 24.15 12.72 10.06
C LYS A 388 22.87 12.54 9.24
N GLU A 389 22.95 12.63 7.92
CA GLU A 389 21.78 12.45 7.07
C GLU A 389 21.28 11.01 7.07
N PHE A 390 22.18 10.03 7.23
CA PHE A 390 21.79 8.62 7.42
C PHE A 390 21.07 8.39 8.74
N GLU A 391 21.55 8.99 9.84
CA GLU A 391 20.87 8.95 11.12
C GLU A 391 19.47 9.58 11.06
N LEU A 392 19.34 10.76 10.41
CA LEU A 392 18.05 11.41 10.21
C LEU A 392 17.10 10.58 9.33
N ALA A 393 17.62 9.96 8.27
CA ALA A 393 16.85 9.08 7.40
C ALA A 393 16.36 7.83 8.14
N LYS A 394 17.23 7.20 8.91
CA LYS A 394 16.91 6.04 9.76
C LYS A 394 15.82 6.40 10.75
N ASP A 395 15.99 7.51 11.46
CA ASP A 395 15.03 7.98 12.45
C ASP A 395 13.66 8.26 11.80
N LYS A 396 13.65 8.86 10.59
CA LYS A 396 12.41 9.13 9.83
C LYS A 396 11.71 7.84 9.41
N ILE A 397 12.43 6.84 8.92
CA ILE A 397 11.84 5.57 8.45
C ILE A 397 11.27 4.78 9.63
N MET A 398 12.00 4.71 10.74
CA MET A 398 11.60 3.89 11.89
C MET A 398 10.49 4.54 12.73
N MET A 399 10.57 5.87 12.96
CA MET A 399 9.68 6.56 13.91
C MET A 399 8.75 7.58 13.25
N GLY A 400 8.95 7.88 11.97
CA GLY A 400 8.23 8.93 11.26
C GLY A 400 8.94 10.29 11.32
N ALA A 401 8.36 11.28 10.63
CA ALA A 401 8.95 12.61 10.55
C ALA A 401 8.96 13.33 11.91
N GLU A 402 9.99 14.16 12.09
CA GLU A 402 10.13 15.05 13.25
C GLU A 402 9.01 16.09 13.30
N ARG A 403 8.39 16.25 14.47
CA ARG A 403 7.25 17.16 14.65
C ARG A 403 7.70 18.53 15.13
N LYS A 404 8.33 19.30 14.25
CA LYS A 404 8.83 20.67 14.56
C LYS A 404 7.76 21.65 15.06
N SER A 405 6.49 21.42 14.73
CA SER A 405 5.37 22.26 15.16
C SER A 405 4.78 21.88 16.52
N MET A 406 5.19 20.74 17.09
CA MET A 406 4.70 20.30 18.39
C MET A 406 5.50 21.01 19.48
N VAL A 407 4.87 21.98 20.13
CA VAL A 407 5.45 22.67 21.29
C VAL A 407 5.10 21.85 22.52
N MET A 408 6.10 21.20 23.12
CA MET A 408 5.96 20.56 24.43
C MET A 408 6.23 21.60 25.52
N SER A 409 5.50 21.53 26.63
CA SER A 409 5.86 22.33 27.79
C SER A 409 7.20 21.85 28.36
N GLU A 410 7.97 22.76 29.00
CA GLU A 410 9.23 22.40 29.65
C GLU A 410 9.07 21.26 30.66
N LYS A 411 7.93 21.22 31.38
CA LYS A 411 7.61 20.15 32.33
C LYS A 411 7.39 18.79 31.64
N GLU A 412 6.71 18.77 30.49
CA GLU A 412 6.55 17.54 29.70
C GLU A 412 7.88 17.09 29.10
N LYS A 413 8.68 18.03 28.57
CA LYS A 413 10.01 17.75 28.03
C LYS A 413 10.93 17.17 29.10
N GLN A 414 10.91 17.74 30.31
CA GLN A 414 11.66 17.23 31.46
C GLN A 414 11.18 15.84 31.89
N ASN A 415 9.87 15.60 31.94
CA ASN A 415 9.34 14.28 32.25
C ASN A 415 9.78 13.24 31.21
N THR A 416 9.75 13.57 29.92
CA THR A 416 10.28 12.72 28.85
C THR A 416 11.79 12.48 29.03
N ALA A 417 12.56 13.49 29.43
CA ALA A 417 13.99 13.31 29.70
C ALA A 417 14.24 12.29 30.82
N TYR A 418 13.49 12.35 31.92
CA TYR A 418 13.56 11.34 32.97
C TYR A 418 13.11 9.96 32.49
N HIS A 419 12.05 9.90 31.69
CA HIS A 419 11.54 8.65 31.12
C HIS A 419 12.61 7.95 30.27
N GLU A 420 13.21 8.66 29.32
CA GLU A 420 14.23 8.10 28.44
C GLU A 420 15.53 7.76 29.19
N ALA A 421 15.95 8.62 30.12
CA ALA A 421 17.09 8.32 30.98
C ALA A 421 16.87 7.04 31.83
N GLY A 422 15.62 6.80 32.26
CA GLY A 422 15.23 5.58 32.96
C GLY A 422 15.49 4.32 32.14
N HIS A 423 15.08 4.30 30.87
CA HIS A 423 15.36 3.18 29.96
C HIS A 423 16.86 2.97 29.75
N ALA A 424 17.60 4.06 29.52
CA ALA A 424 19.03 4.01 29.23
C ALA A 424 19.84 3.46 30.40
N ILE A 425 19.60 3.93 31.62
CA ILE A 425 20.33 3.50 32.82
C ILE A 425 20.04 2.04 33.13
N VAL A 426 18.77 1.64 33.14
CA VAL A 426 18.43 0.25 33.42
C VAL A 426 19.06 -0.66 32.38
N GLY A 427 18.88 -0.34 31.09
CA GLY A 427 19.46 -1.11 29.98
C GLY A 427 20.99 -1.24 30.02
N ARG A 428 21.70 -0.22 30.54
CA ARG A 428 23.18 -0.25 30.67
C ARG A 428 23.65 -1.11 31.84
N VAL A 429 22.86 -1.21 32.91
CA VAL A 429 23.22 -1.94 34.14
C VAL A 429 22.80 -3.41 34.08
N VAL A 430 21.66 -3.71 33.45
CA VAL A 430 21.20 -5.11 33.34
C VAL A 430 22.11 -5.93 32.43
N PRO A 431 22.31 -7.22 32.74
CA PRO A 431 23.22 -8.05 31.96
C PRO A 431 22.61 -8.56 30.65
N GLU A 432 23.46 -8.87 29.67
CA GLU A 432 23.05 -9.47 28.37
C GLU A 432 22.07 -8.62 27.54
N HIS A 433 21.81 -7.38 27.95
CA HIS A 433 21.02 -6.41 27.20
C HIS A 433 21.86 -5.77 26.09
N ASP A 434 21.21 -5.35 25.01
CA ASP A 434 21.86 -4.62 23.93
C ASP A 434 22.37 -3.26 24.44
N PRO A 435 23.56 -2.81 24.00
CA PRO A 435 24.12 -1.54 24.45
C PRO A 435 23.30 -0.34 23.97
N VAL A 436 23.22 0.69 24.82
CA VAL A 436 22.58 1.97 24.47
C VAL A 436 23.44 2.69 23.44
N TYR A 437 22.83 3.11 22.33
CA TYR A 437 23.49 3.83 21.24
C TYR A 437 23.20 5.33 21.25
N LYS A 438 21.93 5.70 21.48
CA LYS A 438 21.45 7.09 21.41
C LYS A 438 20.21 7.26 22.25
N VAL A 439 20.09 8.40 22.93
CA VAL A 439 18.88 8.80 23.66
C VAL A 439 18.46 10.18 23.17
N SER A 440 17.18 10.37 22.86
CA SER A 440 16.65 11.65 22.35
C SER A 440 15.27 11.96 22.93
N ILE A 441 15.03 13.23 23.24
CA ILE A 441 13.73 13.76 23.69
C ILE A 441 13.01 14.56 22.59
N ILE A 442 13.45 14.42 21.34
CA ILE A 442 12.85 15.11 20.20
C ILE A 442 11.65 14.30 19.70
N PRO A 443 10.43 14.88 19.62
CA PRO A 443 9.23 14.14 19.25
C PRO A 443 9.25 13.74 17.76
N ARG A 444 9.04 12.44 17.51
CA ARG A 444 9.01 11.83 16.17
C ARG A 444 7.80 10.92 16.00
N GLY A 445 7.00 11.18 14.97
CA GLY A 445 5.75 10.45 14.70
C GLY A 445 4.85 10.35 15.93
N ARG A 446 4.76 9.15 16.53
CA ARG A 446 3.94 8.87 17.73
C ARG A 446 4.73 8.90 19.05
N ALA A 447 6.06 8.92 19.01
CA ALA A 447 6.93 8.91 20.18
C ALA A 447 7.32 10.34 20.60
N LEU A 448 7.35 10.60 21.90
CA LEU A 448 7.79 11.89 22.48
C LEU A 448 9.30 11.92 22.74
N GLY A 449 9.88 10.77 23.05
CA GLY A 449 11.31 10.52 23.16
C GLY A 449 11.63 9.10 22.69
N VAL A 450 12.91 8.76 22.61
CA VAL A 450 13.36 7.42 22.29
C VAL A 450 14.74 7.11 22.87
N THR A 451 14.86 5.90 23.42
CA THR A 451 16.12 5.26 23.77
C THR A 451 16.41 4.15 22.77
N MET A 452 17.51 4.28 22.04
CA MET A 452 17.92 3.31 21.03
C MET A 452 18.98 2.37 21.56
N PHE A 453 18.71 1.07 21.45
CA PHE A 453 19.68 0.01 21.70
C PHE A 453 20.16 -0.57 20.38
N LEU A 454 21.46 -0.83 20.28
CA LEU A 454 22.09 -1.32 19.06
C LEU A 454 22.72 -2.70 19.30
N PRO A 455 22.13 -3.78 18.76
CA PRO A 455 22.70 -5.12 18.91
C PRO A 455 24.12 -5.19 18.31
N GLU A 456 25.02 -5.88 19.01
CA GLU A 456 26.39 -6.12 18.50
C GLU A 456 26.41 -7.23 17.46
N GLU A 457 25.52 -8.20 17.59
CA GLU A 457 25.42 -9.41 16.75
C GLU A 457 23.95 -9.76 16.48
N ASP A 458 23.68 -10.44 15.35
CA ASP A 458 22.35 -10.98 15.07
C ASP A 458 22.13 -12.23 15.95
N ARG A 459 21.31 -12.08 16.99
CA ARG A 459 20.94 -13.19 17.88
C ARG A 459 19.65 -13.85 17.39
N TYR A 460 19.75 -15.10 16.96
CA TYR A 460 18.58 -15.90 16.57
C TYR A 460 17.81 -16.47 17.77
N SER A 461 18.46 -16.59 18.92
CA SER A 461 17.87 -17.11 20.16
C SER A 461 18.26 -16.24 21.35
N LEU A 462 17.30 -15.92 22.21
CA LEU A 462 17.51 -15.14 23.43
C LEU A 462 17.47 -16.04 24.66
N SER A 463 18.38 -15.79 25.61
CA SER A 463 18.38 -16.45 26.92
C SER A 463 17.22 -15.91 27.79
N LYS A 464 16.77 -16.69 28.78
CA LYS A 464 15.83 -16.21 29.81
C LYS A 464 16.33 -14.93 30.48
N ARG A 465 17.65 -14.81 30.70
CA ARG A 465 18.30 -13.66 31.31
C ARG A 465 18.24 -12.41 30.42
N ALA A 466 18.47 -12.57 29.11
CA ALA A 466 18.33 -11.48 28.14
C ALA A 466 16.88 -10.98 28.09
N LEU A 467 15.89 -11.90 28.08
CA LEU A 467 14.46 -11.55 28.09
C LEU A 467 14.05 -10.79 29.37
N ILE A 468 14.49 -11.27 30.54
CA ILE A 468 14.27 -10.56 31.81
C ILE A 468 14.89 -9.16 31.76
N SER A 469 16.08 -9.03 31.20
CA SER A 469 16.79 -7.76 31.11
C SER A 469 16.08 -6.78 30.16
N GLN A 470 15.50 -7.26 29.06
CA GLN A 470 14.63 -6.47 28.17
C GLN A 470 13.36 -6.00 28.90
N ILE A 471 12.71 -6.87 29.70
CA ILE A 471 11.55 -6.46 30.49
C ILE A 471 11.93 -5.39 31.52
N CYS A 472 13.08 -5.55 32.20
CA CYS A 472 13.58 -4.56 33.16
C CYS A 472 13.78 -3.19 32.50
N SER A 473 14.45 -3.14 31.34
CA SER A 473 14.71 -1.87 30.65
C SER A 473 13.43 -1.19 30.20
N LEU A 474 12.41 -1.94 29.75
CA LEU A 474 11.08 -1.41 29.38
C LEU A 474 10.35 -0.73 30.54
N TYR A 475 10.56 -1.17 31.79
CA TYR A 475 9.96 -0.49 32.95
C TYR A 475 10.73 0.74 33.44
N GLY A 476 11.95 0.96 32.94
CA GLY A 476 12.82 2.05 33.35
C GLY A 476 12.15 3.42 33.26
N GLY A 477 11.50 3.73 32.12
CA GLY A 477 10.85 5.02 31.92
C GLY A 477 9.71 5.29 32.89
N ARG A 478 8.75 4.37 33.01
CA ARG A 478 7.64 4.49 33.97
C ARG A 478 8.12 4.68 35.42
N ILE A 479 9.13 3.92 35.82
CA ILE A 479 9.68 4.01 37.18
C ILE A 479 10.35 5.37 37.41
N ALA A 480 11.08 5.89 36.43
CA ALA A 480 11.70 7.21 36.53
C ALA A 480 10.65 8.34 36.67
N GLU A 481 9.52 8.24 35.96
CA GLU A 481 8.37 9.14 36.14
C GLU A 481 7.78 9.01 37.56
N GLU A 482 7.56 7.79 38.04
CA GLU A 482 7.00 7.55 39.38
C GLU A 482 7.92 8.08 40.49
N MET A 483 9.24 7.95 40.33
CA MET A 483 10.23 8.47 41.27
C MET A 483 10.28 10.00 41.32
N THR A 484 9.94 10.69 40.23
CA THR A 484 10.03 12.15 40.12
C THR A 484 8.72 12.85 40.42
N LEU A 485 7.60 12.33 39.89
CA LEU A 485 6.28 12.93 39.98
C LEU A 485 5.34 12.21 40.98
N GLY A 486 5.76 11.08 41.54
CA GLY A 486 4.91 10.22 42.36
C GLY A 486 3.92 9.39 41.51
N PHE A 487 3.16 8.53 42.18
CA PHE A 487 2.22 7.63 41.50
C PHE A 487 1.14 8.37 40.72
N ASP A 488 0.60 9.46 41.27
CA ASP A 488 -0.43 10.28 40.64
C ASP A 488 0.08 11.08 39.43
N GLY A 489 1.41 11.17 39.27
CA GLY A 489 2.06 11.89 38.18
C GLY A 489 2.54 11.01 37.02
N VAL A 490 2.39 9.68 37.11
CA VAL A 490 2.78 8.75 36.04
C VAL A 490 1.92 8.98 34.79
N THR A 491 2.55 9.02 33.62
CA THR A 491 1.88 9.37 32.37
C THR A 491 1.40 8.14 31.59
N THR A 492 0.62 8.37 30.53
CA THR A 492 0.21 7.32 29.58
C THR A 492 1.30 6.97 28.55
N GLY A 493 2.45 7.64 28.58
CA GLY A 493 3.57 7.43 27.66
C GLY A 493 4.13 6.01 27.71
N ALA A 494 4.17 5.40 28.90
CA ALA A 494 4.69 4.04 29.13
C ALA A 494 3.78 2.90 28.60
N SER A 495 2.65 3.22 27.95
CA SER A 495 1.66 2.20 27.51
C SER A 495 2.25 1.18 26.54
N ASN A 496 3.09 1.61 25.60
CA ASN A 496 3.76 0.72 24.66
C ASN A 496 4.79 -0.19 25.35
N ASP A 497 5.51 0.32 26.35
CA ASP A 497 6.51 -0.46 27.07
C ASP A 497 5.86 -1.53 27.95
N ILE A 498 4.75 -1.18 28.61
CA ILE A 498 3.93 -2.13 29.37
C ILE A 498 3.38 -3.22 28.44
N MET A 499 2.89 -2.85 27.26
CA MET A 499 2.38 -3.81 26.27
C MET A 499 3.49 -4.81 25.86
N ARG A 500 4.66 -4.30 25.49
CA ARG A 500 5.82 -5.13 25.09
C ARG A 500 6.30 -6.03 26.23
N ALA A 501 6.48 -5.47 27.43
CA ALA A 501 6.89 -6.21 28.61
C ALA A 501 5.90 -7.36 28.92
N SER A 502 4.61 -7.06 28.86
CA SER A 502 3.54 -8.05 29.08
C SER A 502 3.55 -9.15 28.02
N GLN A 503 3.78 -8.79 26.75
CA GLN A 503 3.83 -9.77 25.66
C GLN A 503 5.06 -10.68 25.76
N ILE A 504 6.24 -10.14 26.09
CA ILE A 504 7.46 -10.92 26.33
C ILE A 504 7.23 -11.87 27.51
N ALA A 505 6.76 -11.36 28.65
CA ALA A 505 6.49 -12.18 29.83
C ALA A 505 5.47 -13.30 29.53
N ARG A 506 4.41 -13.00 28.77
CA ARG A 506 3.44 -14.00 28.34
C ARG A 506 4.06 -15.06 27.44
N ASN A 507 4.86 -14.66 26.44
CA ASN A 507 5.55 -15.61 25.55
C ASN A 507 6.57 -16.49 26.29
N MET A 508 7.26 -15.94 27.30
CA MET A 508 8.14 -16.70 28.19
C MET A 508 7.39 -17.85 28.85
N VAL A 509 6.14 -17.61 29.27
CA VAL A 509 5.32 -18.60 29.96
C VAL A 509 4.62 -19.55 28.99
N THR A 510 4.03 -19.05 27.90
CA THR A 510 3.13 -19.83 27.04
C THR A 510 3.77 -20.43 25.80
N LYS A 511 4.85 -19.85 25.29
CA LYS A 511 5.49 -20.27 24.02
C LYS A 511 6.87 -20.87 24.21
N TRP A 512 7.70 -20.22 25.03
CA TRP A 512 9.10 -20.60 25.20
C TRP A 512 9.35 -21.54 26.38
N GLY A 513 8.35 -21.79 27.22
CA GLY A 513 8.45 -22.78 28.30
C GLY A 513 9.44 -22.39 29.40
N LEU A 514 9.59 -21.09 29.69
CA LEU A 514 10.56 -20.52 30.64
C LEU A 514 10.00 -20.35 32.07
N SER A 515 8.79 -20.84 32.34
CA SER A 515 8.21 -20.94 33.69
C SER A 515 8.51 -22.31 34.30
N GLU A 516 8.99 -22.33 35.54
CA GLU A 516 9.28 -23.56 36.27
C GLU A 516 8.00 -24.32 36.66
N LYS A 517 6.90 -23.60 36.90
CA LYS A 517 5.63 -24.22 37.32
C LYS A 517 4.88 -24.89 36.17
N LEU A 518 4.94 -24.28 34.99
CA LEU A 518 4.27 -24.78 33.78
C LEU A 518 5.20 -25.70 32.96
N GLY A 519 6.51 -25.56 33.13
CA GLY A 519 7.50 -26.37 32.42
C GLY A 519 7.62 -26.02 30.94
N PRO A 520 8.41 -26.81 30.18
CA PRO A 520 8.72 -26.54 28.78
C PRO A 520 7.61 -27.03 27.82
N LEU A 521 6.38 -26.54 28.01
CA LEU A 521 5.21 -26.86 27.19
C LEU A 521 4.69 -25.63 26.44
N MET A 522 4.19 -25.86 25.23
CA MET A 522 3.55 -24.82 24.42
C MET A 522 2.05 -24.78 24.74
N TYR A 523 1.60 -23.68 25.34
CA TYR A 523 0.20 -23.46 25.75
C TYR A 523 -0.59 -22.58 24.78
N ALA A 524 0.09 -21.79 23.95
CA ALA A 524 -0.54 -20.93 22.94
C ALA A 524 -0.05 -21.31 21.55
N GLU A 525 -0.98 -21.60 20.63
CA GLU A 525 -0.67 -21.74 19.20
C GLU A 525 -0.20 -20.40 18.60
N GLU A 526 0.63 -20.45 17.57
CA GLU A 526 1.02 -19.26 16.84
C GLU A 526 -0.21 -18.56 16.25
N GLU A 527 -0.23 -17.22 16.36
CA GLU A 527 -1.11 -16.36 15.58
C GLU A 527 -0.67 -16.42 14.10
N GLY A 528 -0.87 -17.57 13.44
CA GLY A 528 -0.91 -17.59 11.99
C GLY A 528 -2.06 -16.70 11.51
N GLU A 529 -1.89 -16.00 10.38
CA GLU A 529 -2.96 -15.18 9.79
C GLU A 529 -4.26 -15.99 9.77
N VAL A 530 -5.24 -15.55 10.56
CA VAL A 530 -6.57 -16.16 10.62
C VAL A 530 -7.17 -16.02 9.23
N PHE A 531 -7.13 -17.12 8.49
CA PHE A 531 -7.75 -17.22 7.18
C PHE A 531 -9.24 -16.92 7.33
N LEU A 532 -9.71 -15.87 6.64
CA LEU A 532 -11.11 -15.40 6.63
C LEU A 532 -12.15 -16.46 6.22
N GLY A 533 -11.74 -17.67 5.83
CA GLY A 533 -12.60 -18.80 5.47
C GLY A 533 -12.71 -19.93 6.50
N ARG A 534 -11.98 -19.91 7.61
CA ARG A 534 -12.32 -20.72 8.79
C ARG A 534 -13.04 -19.80 9.77
N GLY A 535 -14.34 -20.03 9.93
CA GLY A 535 -15.24 -19.16 10.68
C GLY A 535 -14.69 -18.73 12.04
N GLY A 536 -15.03 -17.50 12.43
CA GLY A 536 -14.62 -16.83 13.66
C GLY A 536 -15.11 -17.51 14.94
N GLY A 537 -14.56 -18.70 15.23
CA GLY A 537 -14.38 -19.15 16.60
C GLY A 537 -13.17 -18.43 17.14
N GLY A 538 -13.33 -17.63 18.19
CA GLY A 538 -12.20 -17.10 18.94
C GLY A 538 -11.23 -18.23 19.26
N GLN A 539 -9.93 -17.92 19.32
CA GLN A 539 -8.91 -18.84 19.83
C GLN A 539 -9.43 -19.46 21.13
N HIS A 540 -9.96 -20.68 21.07
CA HIS A 540 -10.33 -21.39 22.28
C HIS A 540 -8.99 -21.77 22.89
N ALA A 541 -8.65 -21.12 24.01
CA ALA A 541 -7.54 -21.53 24.84
C ALA A 541 -7.64 -23.04 25.02
N SER A 542 -6.66 -23.78 24.50
CA SER A 542 -6.61 -25.24 24.49
C SER A 542 -6.33 -25.82 25.89
N PHE A 543 -6.52 -25.02 26.95
CA PHE A 543 -6.17 -25.32 28.33
C PHE A 543 -7.28 -24.88 29.30
N SER A 544 -7.31 -25.50 30.48
CA SER A 544 -8.32 -25.26 31.51
C SER A 544 -8.26 -23.85 32.10
N GLY A 545 -9.36 -23.36 32.68
CA GLY A 545 -9.38 -22.07 33.39
C GLY A 545 -8.40 -22.00 34.57
N GLU A 546 -8.10 -23.13 35.19
CA GLU A 546 -7.06 -23.22 36.22
C GLU A 546 -5.66 -22.98 35.64
N THR A 547 -5.36 -23.56 34.48
CA THR A 547 -4.11 -23.33 33.75
C THR A 547 -4.00 -21.87 33.31
N ALA A 548 -5.10 -21.28 32.84
CA ALA A 548 -5.15 -19.86 32.47
C ALA A 548 -4.80 -18.96 33.67
N LYS A 549 -5.41 -19.22 34.83
CA LYS A 549 -5.13 -18.50 36.06
C LYS A 549 -3.66 -18.66 36.50
N LEU A 550 -3.10 -19.87 36.34
CA LEU A 550 -1.70 -20.13 36.65
C LEU A 550 -0.78 -19.34 35.72
N ILE A 551 -1.05 -19.33 34.42
CA ILE A 551 -0.31 -18.52 33.42
C ILE A 551 -0.34 -17.04 33.83
N ASP A 552 -1.52 -16.48 34.11
CA ASP A 552 -1.64 -15.07 34.50
C ASP A 552 -0.86 -14.74 35.78
N SER A 553 -0.86 -15.67 36.75
CA SER A 553 -0.08 -15.51 37.98
C SER A 553 1.44 -15.54 37.74
N GLU A 554 1.91 -16.40 36.84
CA GLU A 554 3.33 -16.49 36.49
C GLU A 554 3.79 -15.27 35.69
N VAL A 555 2.97 -14.78 34.76
CA VAL A 555 3.23 -13.54 34.02
C VAL A 555 3.35 -12.36 34.99
N ARG A 556 2.41 -12.24 35.94
CA ARG A 556 2.48 -11.20 36.99
C ARG A 556 3.76 -11.32 37.83
N ASN A 557 4.11 -12.53 38.28
CA ASN A 557 5.32 -12.74 39.08
C ASN A 557 6.59 -12.29 38.34
N ILE A 558 6.72 -12.61 37.04
CA ILE A 558 7.85 -12.19 36.21
C ILE A 558 7.90 -10.66 36.13
N ILE A 559 6.76 -10.03 35.85
CA ILE A 559 6.67 -8.56 35.75
C ILE A 559 7.03 -7.89 37.08
N ASP A 560 6.47 -8.34 38.20
CA ASP A 560 6.72 -7.76 39.52
C ASP A 560 8.20 -7.85 39.92
N GLN A 561 8.85 -8.98 39.62
CA GLN A 561 10.29 -9.15 39.84
C GLN A 561 11.14 -8.21 38.98
N CYS A 562 10.82 -8.10 37.69
CA CYS A 562 11.52 -7.20 36.78
C CYS A 562 11.33 -5.73 37.18
N TYR A 563 10.10 -5.36 37.57
CA TYR A 563 9.75 -4.02 38.03
C TYR A 563 10.50 -3.66 39.31
N GLY A 564 10.55 -4.57 40.29
CA GLY A 564 11.33 -4.39 41.52
C GLY A 564 12.82 -4.24 41.25
N THR A 565 13.37 -5.05 40.34
CA THR A 565 14.79 -4.98 39.95
C THR A 565 15.14 -3.66 39.27
N ALA A 566 14.34 -3.24 38.29
CA ALA A 566 14.51 -1.96 37.61
C ALA A 566 14.41 -0.77 38.59
N LYS A 567 13.48 -0.84 39.55
CA LYS A 567 13.33 0.18 40.60
C LYS A 567 14.54 0.28 41.51
N GLN A 568 15.10 -0.85 41.91
CA GLN A 568 16.33 -0.86 42.70
C GLN A 568 17.49 -0.23 41.92
N ILE A 569 17.68 -0.62 40.65
CA ILE A 569 18.73 -0.07 39.78
C ILE A 569 18.62 1.46 39.65
N LEU A 570 17.42 1.99 39.41
CA LEU A 570 17.22 3.44 39.30
C LEU A 570 17.39 4.18 40.62
N THR A 571 17.02 3.55 41.74
CA THR A 571 17.23 4.12 43.07
C THR A 571 18.72 4.20 43.40
N ASP A 572 19.48 3.15 43.08
CA ASP A 572 20.93 3.09 43.32
C ASP A 572 21.73 4.02 42.40
N ASN A 573 21.15 4.47 41.28
CA ASN A 573 21.77 5.35 40.28
C ASN A 573 21.01 6.67 40.12
N ARG A 574 20.39 7.17 41.20
CA ARG A 574 19.55 8.37 41.17
C ARG A 574 20.30 9.62 40.72
N ASP A 575 21.54 9.77 41.16
CA ASP A 575 22.47 10.84 40.76
C ASP A 575 22.69 10.86 39.24
N LYS A 576 22.88 9.69 38.63
CA LYS A 576 23.07 9.55 37.18
C LYS A 576 21.78 9.82 36.41
N LEU A 577 20.63 9.46 36.98
CA LEU A 577 19.33 9.76 36.39
C LEU A 577 19.10 11.26 36.28
N ASP A 578 19.37 12.01 37.35
CA ASP A 578 19.24 13.46 37.36
C ASP A 578 20.25 14.10 36.37
N ALA A 579 21.51 13.66 36.38
CA ALA A 579 22.54 14.15 35.45
C ALA A 579 22.22 13.88 33.97
N MET A 580 21.64 12.71 33.66
CA MET A 580 21.25 12.35 32.30
C MET A 580 20.03 13.14 31.83
N ALA A 581 19.05 13.37 32.70
CA ALA A 581 17.90 14.22 32.41
C ALA A 581 18.34 15.66 32.13
N ASP A 582 19.25 16.22 32.93
CA ASP A 582 19.81 17.56 32.71
C ASP A 582 20.59 17.66 31.39
N ALA A 583 21.38 16.64 31.05
CA ALA A 583 22.08 16.57 29.78
C ALA A 583 21.11 16.52 28.58
N LEU A 584 20.03 15.73 28.69
CA LEU A 584 18.97 15.67 27.68
C LEU A 584 18.22 16.99 27.56
N MET A 585 17.95 17.70 28.65
CA MET A 585 17.34 19.03 28.59
C MET A 585 18.24 20.05 27.89
N LYS A 586 19.56 19.93 28.04
CA LYS A 586 20.54 20.82 27.40
C LYS A 586 20.79 20.53 25.92
N TYR A 587 21.01 19.26 25.58
CA TYR A 587 21.46 18.85 24.24
C TYR A 587 20.36 18.20 23.39
N GLU A 588 19.20 17.87 23.97
CA GLU A 588 18.04 17.19 23.36
C GLU A 588 18.30 15.75 22.87
N THR A 589 19.55 15.42 22.57
CA THR A 589 20.03 14.11 22.17
C THR A 589 21.42 13.88 22.74
N ILE A 590 21.65 12.70 23.31
CA ILE A 590 22.96 12.26 23.80
C ILE A 590 23.35 10.92 23.16
N ASP A 591 24.63 10.77 22.85
CA ASP A 591 25.22 9.55 22.26
C ASP A 591 25.78 8.59 23.33
N ALA A 592 26.21 7.40 22.90
CA ALA A 592 26.79 6.38 23.78
C ALA A 592 28.02 6.88 24.56
N ASP A 593 28.88 7.70 23.94
CA ASP A 593 30.09 8.23 24.59
C ASP A 593 29.72 9.18 25.73
N GLN A 594 28.74 10.06 25.53
CA GLN A 594 28.21 10.96 26.55
C GLN A 594 27.50 10.20 27.69
N ILE A 595 26.78 9.13 27.35
CA ILE A 595 26.14 8.26 28.35
C ILE A 595 27.21 7.59 29.21
N ASP A 596 28.29 7.09 28.62
CA ASP A 596 29.40 6.47 29.35
C ASP A 596 30.12 7.46 30.26
N ASP A 597 30.24 8.73 29.85
CA ASP A 597 30.74 9.79 30.72
C ASP A 597 29.85 10.00 31.96
N ILE A 598 28.53 10.08 31.77
CA ILE A 598 27.57 10.24 32.88
C ILE A 598 27.60 9.02 33.80
N MET A 599 27.64 7.81 33.23
CA MET A 599 27.69 6.58 34.02
C MET A 599 28.98 6.44 34.85
N ALA A 600 30.07 7.05 34.39
CA ALA A 600 31.33 7.18 35.10
C ALA A 600 31.38 8.36 36.10
N GLY A 601 30.30 9.14 36.24
CA GLY A 601 30.23 10.32 37.11
C GLY A 601 30.97 11.55 36.56
N ARG A 602 31.25 11.59 35.25
CA ARG A 602 31.87 12.74 34.57
C ARG A 602 30.81 13.63 33.92
N THR A 603 31.14 14.90 33.72
CA THR A 603 30.28 15.81 32.95
C THR A 603 30.28 15.39 31.47
N PRO A 604 29.11 15.24 30.83
CA PRO A 604 29.03 14.83 29.44
C PRO A 604 29.67 15.87 28.53
N ARG A 605 30.44 15.39 27.56
CA ARG A 605 31.10 16.20 26.53
C ARG A 605 30.05 16.86 25.63
N GLU A 606 30.44 17.93 24.93
CA GLU A 606 29.54 18.57 23.96
C GLU A 606 29.35 17.65 22.73
N PRO A 607 28.14 17.59 22.15
CA PRO A 607 27.90 16.87 20.90
C PRO A 607 28.83 17.35 19.79
N ARG A 608 29.25 16.46 18.89
CA ARG A 608 30.20 16.79 17.80
C ARG A 608 29.73 17.94 16.89
N ASP A 609 28.42 18.16 16.82
CA ASP A 609 27.76 19.20 15.99
C ASP A 609 27.31 20.44 16.78
N TRP A 610 27.69 20.57 18.05
CA TRP A 610 27.22 21.66 18.90
C TRP A 610 27.97 22.97 18.61
N SER A 611 27.33 23.87 17.85
CA SER A 611 27.76 25.26 17.74
C SER A 611 27.26 26.03 18.97
N GLY A 612 28.04 26.03 20.04
CA GLY A 612 27.68 26.69 21.30
C GLY A 612 27.23 28.15 21.09
N GLY A 613 26.10 28.52 21.69
CA GLY A 613 25.56 29.87 21.67
C GLY A 613 26.35 30.85 22.53
N ASN A 614 27.60 31.14 22.15
CA ASN A 614 28.35 32.29 22.63
C ASN A 614 29.08 32.96 21.46
N ASP A 615 28.47 34.02 20.93
CA ASP A 615 29.11 34.97 20.01
C ASP A 615 30.33 35.62 20.68
N THR A 616 31.51 35.50 20.09
CA THR A 616 32.48 36.60 20.01
C THR A 616 33.38 36.39 18.80
N SER A 617 33.56 37.47 18.04
CA SER A 617 34.54 37.65 16.97
C SER A 617 35.89 37.01 17.27
N GLY A 618 36.25 35.99 16.48
CA GLY A 618 37.58 35.43 16.45
C GLY A 618 37.77 34.66 15.15
N THR A 619 38.46 35.28 14.21
CA THR A 619 38.87 34.70 12.93
C THR A 619 39.50 33.31 13.15
N PRO A 620 39.12 32.26 12.41
CA PRO A 620 39.83 30.99 12.50
C PRO A 620 41.26 31.17 11.98
N PRO A 621 42.27 30.50 12.56
CA PRO A 621 43.61 30.55 12.02
C PRO A 621 43.61 29.85 10.65
N VAL A 622 44.00 30.61 9.62
CA VAL A 622 44.28 30.08 8.29
C VAL A 622 45.45 29.10 8.45
N VAL A 623 45.18 27.81 8.27
CA VAL A 623 46.20 26.80 8.04
C VAL A 623 46.79 27.10 6.66
N GLN A 624 48.01 27.66 6.62
CA GLN A 624 48.80 27.78 5.40
C GLN A 624 49.21 26.38 4.95
N ASP A 625 48.43 25.81 4.03
CA ASP A 625 48.88 24.66 3.26
C ASP A 625 49.88 25.16 2.20
N GLY A 626 51.17 24.91 2.46
CA GLY A 626 52.25 25.21 1.54
C GLY A 626 52.17 24.32 0.30
N ARG A 627 51.66 24.86 -0.81
CA ARG A 627 51.95 24.36 -2.16
C ARG A 627 52.47 25.52 -3.01
N PRO A 628 53.61 25.36 -3.70
CA PRO A 628 54.13 26.42 -4.57
C PRO A 628 53.24 26.57 -5.80
N GLU A 629 52.71 27.77 -6.01
CA GLU A 629 52.05 28.20 -7.23
C GLU A 629 53.08 28.28 -8.37
N THR A 630 52.88 27.50 -9.43
CA THR A 630 53.46 27.82 -10.74
C THR A 630 52.43 28.62 -11.54
N PRO A 631 52.77 29.82 -12.04
CA PRO A 631 51.83 30.63 -12.81
C PRO A 631 51.72 30.11 -14.26
N ILE A 632 50.49 29.85 -14.69
CA ILE A 632 50.13 29.58 -16.09
C ILE A 632 49.85 30.93 -16.76
N GLY A 633 50.56 31.23 -17.86
CA GLY A 633 50.11 32.21 -18.87
C GLY A 633 51.14 33.27 -19.26
N GLY A 634 51.92 32.99 -20.30
CA GLY A 634 52.62 33.99 -21.12
C GLY A 634 52.06 34.00 -22.55
N PRO A 635 52.17 35.12 -23.31
CA PRO A 635 51.35 35.39 -24.48
C PRO A 635 51.83 34.70 -25.76
N ALA A 636 50.91 34.52 -26.70
CA ALA A 636 51.14 33.99 -28.03
C ALA A 636 52.10 34.87 -28.87
N ALA A 637 53.03 34.22 -29.57
CA ALA A 637 53.73 34.76 -30.72
C ALA A 637 54.25 33.62 -31.64
N ASP A 638 53.78 33.66 -32.89
CA ASP A 638 54.44 33.31 -34.16
C ASP A 638 55.51 32.20 -34.21
N VAL A 639 55.20 31.07 -34.87
CA VAL A 639 55.56 30.71 -36.27
C VAL A 639 54.87 29.39 -36.63
#